data_AF-A0A9D5R1S1-F1
#
_entry.id   AF-A0A9D5R1S1-F1
#
_cell.length_a   1.000
_cell.length_b   1.000
_cell.length_c   1.000
_cell.angle_alpha   90.00
_cell.angle_beta   90.00
_cell.angle_gamma   90.00
#
_symmetry.space_group_name_H-M   'P 1'
#
loop_
_entity.id
_entity.type
_entity.pdbx_description
1 polymer ?
#
loop_
_entity_poly.entity_id
_entity_poly.type
_entity_poly.pdbx_seq_one_letter_code
_entity_poly.pdbx_strand_id
1 'polypeptide(L)'
;MEYPLISEYREAILSAEDNFSELTSLRPVLDSHGDPVMSSGNFAVVFKMKDETDGKLYAVKCFIKDQKGRDESYRKIADELEVISSAYILPLRYLENELFVDSAQCTREEFPVVVMEWVEGETLDAYLKRHLTDKYELGMLSYRFNRMAAWLLAQPFAHGDLKPDNILVRKDGSLALVDYDGMFVPTMKEERAREIGSPDYRHPLRTDSDFNEHIDDFTIAVIALSLKAIALDPQLKSAATGDTMLLSADDFRSPADSAMLREIQKLTNDTELDLLSGIFYIALSQNSLASLSFRLFMTAKPKQPAAHKRVASTPPEKIDTTCTEEDIKAGVADEYGVIYSPDGKRLLYYPDWSSSRKYSIKFGTQIICDRSFQYCTALLSVTIPNSVTTIGDSAFECSALQSVTIPDSVTTIGNGAFSYCYFLQSVTIPNSVTTIGINPFAGCFGISISLSAKSNFKLVSNNFLTDSNGLLIAYIGKRENVTLPKSVTAIGNSAFESSALQSVTIPNSVISIGDNAFRNCTSLLKVTLPDSVTTIGDTIFRNCSGLKNVTISDSVTHIGINPFAGCSNICISLSPKSNYKLVSNNFLIDSNGLLIAYIGKSKKIIIPDSVTTIGNHAFHSCKSLQNVVIPNSVKTISDSAFSSCSSLQSVTIPDSVTTIEESAFYLCKSLQNVTIPDSVTTIGESAFYSCKSLQNVTIPDSVTTIGKSAFYSCESLQNVTIPNSVTTVGDRVFDECTALQGVTIPNSVISIGDNAFRNCTSLLKVTIPDSVTHIGINPFEGCSNICISLSPKSSYKLVSNNFLIDSNGLLIAYIGKSKKIIIPDTVMTIGNHAFYSCKSLQNVVIPNSVKTISNSAFYWCSSLRNVTIPNSVTTISDSAFSSCQSLQSVTIPDSVTTIGKSAFSSCSSLQSVTIPNSVTTIGNSAFSWCSSLLNVTIPNSVMTIGYNTFTCCKSLQNVTIPNSVITIGSEAFYCCKLQNVTIPNSVTTIGDGAFQMCSSLQSVTIPDSVTTIGIHPFAGCSNICISLSPKSSYKLVSNNFLTDSNGLLIAYIGKSKKIIIPDSVTTIGDHAFYKCESLQNLTIPNSVTTIDYGAFEDCSALQNVVIPNSVTTIGACAFSKCSALRSITIADSVTTIGDYAFSDCKSLQSVNIPKSIKHIGERAFPDGVLIVRY
;
A
#
# COMPACT_ATOMS: atom_id res chain seq x y z
N MET A 1 -49.24 29.42 12.73
CA MET A 1 -47.98 29.09 13.43
C MET A 1 -46.85 29.80 12.70
N GLU A 2 -45.71 30.05 13.35
CA GLU A 2 -44.56 30.65 12.63
C GLU A 2 -43.75 29.62 11.84
N TYR A 3 -43.89 28.33 12.14
CA TYR A 3 -43.20 27.23 11.46
C TYR A 3 -44.17 26.10 11.05
N PRO A 4 -43.89 25.35 9.97
CA PRO A 4 -44.72 24.26 9.45
C PRO A 4 -44.80 23.06 10.38
N LEU A 5 -45.80 22.21 10.13
CA LEU A 5 -45.91 20.90 10.77
C LEU A 5 -44.87 19.92 10.20
N ILE A 6 -44.48 18.90 10.98
CA ILE A 6 -43.55 17.85 10.54
C ILE A 6 -44.05 17.16 9.26
N SER A 7 -45.37 16.97 9.13
CA SER A 7 -45.98 16.40 7.92
C SER A 7 -45.79 17.27 6.69
N GLU A 8 -45.85 18.60 6.82
CA GLU A 8 -45.65 19.56 5.73
C GLU A 8 -44.17 19.62 5.34
N TYR A 9 -43.25 19.60 6.31
CA TYR A 9 -41.81 19.45 6.03
C TYR A 9 -41.50 18.14 5.30
N ARG A 10 -42.14 17.03 5.68
CA ARG A 10 -41.95 15.73 5.01
C ARG A 10 -42.37 15.78 3.54
N GLU A 11 -43.49 16.44 3.23
CA GLU A 11 -43.94 16.61 1.85
C GLU A 11 -43.00 17.49 1.04
N ALA A 12 -42.51 18.60 1.62
CA ALA A 12 -41.55 19.47 0.97
C ALA A 12 -40.21 18.74 0.67
N ILE A 13 -39.71 17.95 1.61
CA ILE A 13 -38.47 17.15 1.49
C ILE A 13 -38.60 16.03 0.46
N LEU A 14 -39.79 15.43 0.28
CA LEU A 14 -40.03 14.44 -0.78
C LEU A 14 -39.88 15.06 -2.18
N SER A 15 -40.15 16.36 -2.31
CA SER A 15 -39.97 17.14 -3.54
C SER A 15 -38.79 18.12 -3.42
N ALA A 16 -37.71 17.68 -2.75
CA ALA A 16 -36.53 18.50 -2.44
C ALA A 16 -35.93 19.26 -3.64
N GLU A 17 -36.05 18.69 -4.84
CA GLU A 17 -35.52 19.27 -6.07
C GLU A 17 -36.17 20.57 -6.51
N ASP A 18 -37.45 20.74 -6.18
CA ASP A 18 -38.23 21.94 -6.49
C ASP A 18 -38.33 22.89 -5.30
N ASN A 19 -38.06 22.40 -4.09
CA ASN A 19 -38.30 23.12 -2.84
C ASN A 19 -37.02 23.66 -2.17
N PHE A 20 -35.83 23.19 -2.53
CA PHE A 20 -34.57 23.79 -2.07
C PHE A 20 -34.08 24.87 -3.03
N SER A 21 -33.46 25.92 -2.49
CA SER A 21 -32.88 27.02 -3.28
C SER A 21 -31.41 26.79 -3.63
N GLU A 22 -30.55 26.59 -2.63
CA GLU A 22 -29.13 26.29 -2.83
C GLU A 22 -28.82 24.79 -2.82
N LEU A 23 -29.63 24.00 -2.10
CA LEU A 23 -29.42 22.57 -1.88
C LEU A 23 -30.19 21.68 -2.88
N THR A 24 -30.40 22.15 -4.11
CA THR A 24 -31.21 21.47 -5.16
C THR A 24 -30.67 20.10 -5.56
N SER A 25 -29.39 19.81 -5.28
CA SER A 25 -28.75 18.50 -5.52
C SER A 25 -29.14 17.44 -4.49
N LEU A 26 -29.70 17.83 -3.35
CA LEU A 26 -30.06 16.91 -2.28
C LEU A 26 -31.33 16.11 -2.63
N ARG A 27 -31.30 14.81 -2.32
CA ARG A 27 -32.45 13.91 -2.37
C ARG A 27 -32.65 13.22 -1.02
N PRO A 28 -33.89 13.02 -0.56
CA PRO A 28 -34.13 12.33 0.70
C PRO A 28 -33.68 10.88 0.62
N VAL A 29 -33.03 10.41 1.68
CA VAL A 29 -32.82 8.97 1.86
C VAL A 29 -34.12 8.38 2.37
N LEU A 30 -34.68 7.43 1.64
CA LEU A 30 -35.95 6.79 1.99
C LEU A 30 -35.72 5.49 2.77
N ASP A 31 -36.61 5.20 3.70
CA ASP A 31 -36.67 3.93 4.42
C ASP A 31 -37.37 2.84 3.58
N SER A 32 -37.53 1.65 4.14
CA SER A 32 -38.18 0.52 3.46
C SER A 32 -39.67 0.74 3.12
N HIS A 33 -40.30 1.75 3.68
CA HIS A 33 -41.70 2.12 3.45
C HIS A 33 -41.85 3.29 2.47
N GLY A 34 -40.73 3.84 1.97
CA GLY A 34 -40.72 5.00 1.08
C GLY A 34 -40.81 6.33 1.81
N ASP A 35 -40.62 6.35 3.14
CA ASP A 35 -40.64 7.56 3.96
C ASP A 35 -39.23 8.14 4.11
N PRO A 36 -39.06 9.48 4.13
CA PRO A 36 -37.76 10.08 4.44
C PRO A 36 -37.24 9.64 5.81
N VAL A 37 -36.01 9.15 5.84
CA VAL A 37 -35.31 8.81 7.09
C VAL A 37 -35.12 10.09 7.87
N MET A 38 -35.77 10.19 9.04
CA MET A 38 -35.76 11.39 9.85
C MET A 38 -35.73 11.09 11.36
N SER A 39 -35.31 12.07 12.14
CA SER A 39 -35.44 12.11 13.59
C SER A 39 -36.11 13.42 14.00
N SER A 40 -37.08 13.36 14.91
CA SER A 40 -37.83 14.54 15.37
C SER A 40 -37.62 14.79 16.86
N GLY A 41 -37.36 16.05 17.22
CA GLY A 41 -37.30 16.54 18.59
C GLY A 41 -38.35 17.62 18.88
N ASN A 42 -38.27 18.22 20.06
CA ASN A 42 -39.23 19.22 20.52
C ASN A 42 -39.20 20.58 19.78
N PHE A 43 -38.09 20.86 19.07
CA PHE A 43 -37.81 22.15 18.42
C PHE A 43 -37.39 22.04 16.95
N ALA A 44 -37.01 20.85 16.47
CA ALA A 44 -36.62 20.62 15.09
C ALA A 44 -36.89 19.18 14.65
N VAL A 45 -36.95 18.98 13.34
CA VAL A 45 -36.89 17.68 12.66
C VAL A 45 -35.65 17.65 11.78
N VAL A 46 -34.92 16.53 11.78
CA VAL A 46 -33.68 16.35 11.01
C VAL A 46 -33.91 15.25 9.98
N PHE A 47 -33.67 15.57 8.71
CA PHE A 47 -33.78 14.64 7.59
C PHE A 47 -32.41 14.17 7.12
N LYS A 48 -32.32 12.90 6.76
CA LYS A 48 -31.14 12.33 6.09
C LYS A 48 -31.29 12.51 4.59
N MET A 49 -30.35 13.25 4.00
CA MET A 49 -30.33 13.60 2.59
C MET A 49 -29.05 13.07 1.94
N LYS A 50 -29.08 12.85 0.63
CA LYS A 50 -27.93 12.46 -0.19
C LYS A 50 -27.75 13.49 -1.30
N ASP A 51 -26.53 13.98 -1.48
CA ASP A 51 -26.20 14.82 -2.63
C ASP A 51 -25.95 13.92 -3.86
N GLU A 52 -26.69 14.16 -4.94
CA GLU A 52 -26.58 13.36 -6.17
C GLU A 52 -25.34 13.71 -7.01
N THR A 53 -24.64 14.81 -6.73
CA THR A 53 -23.43 15.22 -7.46
C THR A 53 -22.16 14.51 -6.98
N ASP A 54 -22.03 14.28 -5.66
CA ASP A 54 -20.84 13.65 -5.06
C ASP A 54 -21.14 12.39 -4.24
N GLY A 55 -22.42 12.06 -4.03
CA GLY A 55 -22.87 10.87 -3.32
C GLY A 55 -22.81 10.96 -1.80
N LYS A 56 -22.42 12.10 -1.21
CA LYS A 56 -22.30 12.25 0.24
C LYS A 56 -23.66 12.38 0.93
N LEU A 57 -23.68 12.03 2.22
CA LEU A 57 -24.86 12.11 3.06
C LEU A 57 -24.82 13.35 3.94
N TYR A 58 -25.96 14.02 4.07
CA TYR A 58 -26.14 15.25 4.82
C TYR A 58 -27.31 15.12 5.80
N ALA A 59 -27.18 15.77 6.95
CA ALA A 59 -28.25 16.01 7.89
C ALA A 59 -28.82 17.42 7.65
N VAL A 60 -30.12 17.51 7.34
CA VAL A 60 -30.82 18.79 7.16
C VAL A 60 -31.80 19.00 8.33
N LYS A 61 -31.47 19.92 9.22
CA LYS A 61 -32.26 20.29 10.41
C LYS A 61 -33.24 21.41 10.05
N CYS A 62 -34.53 21.12 10.14
CA CYS A 62 -35.65 22.04 9.91
C CYS A 62 -36.32 22.38 11.26
N PHE A 63 -36.57 23.65 11.52
CA PHE A 63 -37.10 24.10 12.80
C PHE A 63 -38.64 24.04 12.85
N ILE A 64 -39.22 23.65 13.98
CA ILE A 64 -40.70 23.53 14.13
C ILE A 64 -41.30 24.55 15.11
N LYS A 65 -40.47 25.37 15.75
CA LYS A 65 -40.87 26.43 16.69
C LYS A 65 -39.90 27.59 16.61
N ASP A 66 -40.38 28.79 16.89
CA ASP A 66 -39.52 29.96 16.99
C ASP A 66 -38.70 29.99 18.27
N GLN A 67 -37.49 30.55 18.19
CA GLN A 67 -36.63 30.84 19.33
C GLN A 67 -35.91 32.17 19.08
N LYS A 68 -36.14 33.13 19.98
CA LYS A 68 -35.58 34.47 19.90
C LYS A 68 -34.06 34.45 19.72
N GLY A 69 -33.59 35.03 18.62
CA GLY A 69 -32.17 35.22 18.30
C GLY A 69 -31.46 33.99 17.70
N ARG A 70 -32.15 32.86 17.47
CA ARG A 70 -31.56 31.60 16.97
C ARG A 70 -30.74 31.81 15.69
N ASP A 71 -31.26 32.59 14.76
CA ASP A 71 -30.69 32.77 13.42
C ASP A 71 -29.32 33.46 13.47
N GLU A 72 -29.18 34.48 14.32
CA GLU A 72 -27.88 35.13 14.55
C GLU A 72 -26.89 34.18 15.26
N SER A 73 -27.39 33.31 16.14
CA SER A 73 -26.55 32.37 16.88
C SER A 73 -25.99 31.27 15.98
N TYR A 74 -26.82 30.64 15.15
CA TYR A 74 -26.35 29.62 14.21
C TYR A 74 -25.40 30.18 13.14
N ARG A 75 -25.57 31.44 12.72
CA ARG A 75 -24.60 32.12 11.85
C ARG A 75 -23.23 32.25 12.52
N LYS A 76 -23.19 32.80 13.75
CA LYS A 76 -21.96 32.91 14.54
C LYS A 76 -21.29 31.56 14.79
N ILE A 77 -22.08 30.51 15.06
CA ILE A 77 -21.57 29.15 15.26
C ILE A 77 -20.98 28.59 13.96
N ALA A 78 -21.68 28.71 12.83
CA ALA A 78 -21.21 28.23 11.53
C ALA A 78 -19.87 28.86 11.14
N ASP A 79 -19.75 30.19 11.25
CA ASP A 79 -18.54 30.94 10.91
C ASP A 79 -17.33 30.51 11.74
N GLU A 80 -17.52 30.30 13.05
CA GLU A 80 -16.44 29.93 13.97
C GLU A 80 -16.04 28.45 13.84
N LEU A 81 -16.99 27.56 13.52
CA LEU A 81 -16.70 26.13 13.36
C LEU A 81 -16.14 25.78 11.97
N GLU A 82 -16.37 26.60 10.94
CA GLU A 82 -15.85 26.37 9.58
C GLU A 82 -14.32 26.22 9.55
N VAL A 83 -13.62 26.94 10.43
CA VAL A 83 -12.15 26.96 10.49
C VAL A 83 -11.54 25.92 11.43
N ILE A 84 -12.35 25.12 12.11
CA ILE A 84 -11.90 24.15 13.13
C ILE A 84 -11.87 22.74 12.55
N SER A 85 -10.66 22.21 12.35
CA SER A 85 -10.47 20.83 11.87
C SER A 85 -10.37 19.85 13.05
N SER A 86 -11.40 19.03 13.27
CA SER A 86 -11.45 18.00 14.32
C SER A 86 -12.37 16.85 13.93
N ALA A 87 -12.07 15.64 14.40
CA ALA A 87 -12.96 14.48 14.22
C ALA A 87 -14.22 14.53 15.12
N TYR A 88 -14.22 15.40 16.14
CA TYR A 88 -15.32 15.54 17.11
C TYR A 88 -16.37 16.57 16.72
N ILE A 89 -16.06 17.52 15.82
CA ILE A 89 -17.01 18.55 15.35
C ILE A 89 -17.20 18.41 13.85
N LEU A 90 -18.40 18.74 13.39
CA LEU A 90 -18.77 18.74 11.99
C LEU A 90 -18.95 20.19 11.54
N PRO A 91 -18.35 20.58 10.39
CA PRO A 91 -18.71 21.84 9.75
C PRO A 91 -20.21 21.87 9.48
N LEU A 92 -20.85 23.01 9.79
CA LEU A 92 -22.28 23.22 9.55
C LEU A 92 -22.49 24.55 8.83
N ARG A 93 -23.54 24.62 8.01
CA ARG A 93 -23.99 25.86 7.36
C ARG A 93 -25.41 26.18 7.81
N TYR A 94 -25.65 27.45 8.10
CA TYR A 94 -26.99 27.98 8.37
C TYR A 94 -27.48 28.75 7.14
N LEU A 95 -28.65 28.38 6.62
CA LEU A 95 -29.24 28.99 5.42
C LEU A 95 -30.63 29.54 5.77
N GLU A 96 -30.85 30.84 5.57
CA GLU A 96 -31.99 31.58 6.16
C GLU A 96 -33.34 31.40 5.43
N ASN A 97 -33.30 31.23 4.10
CA ASN A 97 -34.47 31.12 3.22
C ASN A 97 -34.29 29.95 2.25
N GLU A 98 -33.99 28.77 2.78
CA GLU A 98 -33.49 27.67 1.97
C GLU A 98 -34.57 26.69 1.51
N LEU A 99 -35.52 26.36 2.39
CA LEU A 99 -36.54 25.35 2.12
C LEU A 99 -37.92 25.99 1.95
N PHE A 100 -38.47 25.89 0.75
CA PHE A 100 -39.85 26.25 0.47
C PHE A 100 -40.80 25.17 1.00
N VAL A 101 -41.84 25.59 1.74
CA VAL A 101 -42.88 24.70 2.28
C VAL A 101 -44.24 25.34 2.09
N ASP A 102 -45.08 24.71 1.27
CA ASP A 102 -46.50 25.07 1.12
C ASP A 102 -47.27 24.64 2.37
N SER A 103 -47.40 25.55 3.34
CA SER A 103 -48.06 25.28 4.62
C SER A 103 -49.39 26.00 4.72
N ALA A 104 -50.45 25.24 4.98
CA ALA A 104 -51.79 25.80 5.22
C ALA A 104 -51.92 26.49 6.59
N GLN A 105 -50.88 26.43 7.43
CA GLN A 105 -50.86 26.89 8.82
C GLN A 105 -49.92 28.08 9.06
N CYS A 106 -49.12 28.46 8.08
CA CYS A 106 -48.09 29.51 8.17
C CYS A 106 -48.31 30.62 7.14
N THR A 107 -47.84 31.84 7.46
CA THR A 107 -47.89 32.99 6.56
C THR A 107 -46.59 33.22 5.78
N ARG A 108 -45.54 32.45 6.10
CA ARG A 108 -44.23 32.45 5.44
C ARG A 108 -44.12 31.17 4.60
N GLU A 109 -43.47 31.27 3.44
CA GLU A 109 -43.34 30.16 2.50
C GLU A 109 -41.92 29.56 2.44
N GLU A 110 -40.88 30.34 2.80
CA GLU A 110 -39.48 29.90 2.83
C GLU A 110 -38.97 29.80 4.27
N PHE A 111 -38.28 28.71 4.62
CA PHE A 111 -37.86 28.45 6.00
C PHE A 111 -36.35 28.20 6.10
N PRO A 112 -35.73 28.57 7.24
CA PRO A 112 -34.32 28.35 7.45
C PRO A 112 -34.01 26.88 7.72
N VAL A 113 -32.83 26.43 7.28
CA VAL A 113 -32.30 25.09 7.59
C VAL A 113 -30.85 25.16 8.05
N VAL A 114 -30.45 24.18 8.85
CA VAL A 114 -29.04 23.91 9.14
C VAL A 114 -28.64 22.62 8.45
N VAL A 115 -27.55 22.67 7.68
CA VAL A 115 -27.01 21.51 6.98
C VAL A 115 -25.62 21.17 7.50
N MET A 116 -25.38 19.89 7.76
CA MET A 116 -24.08 19.34 8.16
C MET A 116 -23.91 17.94 7.58
N GLU A 117 -22.70 17.39 7.59
CA GLU A 117 -22.47 16.00 7.15
C GLU A 117 -23.23 15.00 8.04
N TRP A 118 -23.85 13.98 7.43
CA TRP A 118 -24.56 12.95 8.16
C TRP A 118 -23.58 11.99 8.86
N VAL A 119 -23.67 11.87 10.19
CA VAL A 119 -22.87 10.91 10.95
C VAL A 119 -23.63 9.61 11.14
N GLU A 120 -23.10 8.53 10.55
CA GLU A 120 -23.60 7.18 10.81
C GLU A 120 -23.12 6.68 12.19
N GLY A 121 -24.04 6.63 13.14
CA GLY A 121 -23.77 6.21 14.51
C GLY A 121 -25.04 6.08 15.35
N GLU A 122 -24.85 5.79 16.63
CA GLU A 122 -25.92 5.78 17.65
C GLU A 122 -25.54 6.74 18.79
N THR A 123 -26.50 7.24 19.57
CA THR A 123 -26.21 8.15 20.68
C THR A 123 -25.31 7.48 21.72
N LEU A 124 -24.55 8.28 22.47
CA LEU A 124 -23.62 7.77 23.49
C LEU A 124 -24.33 6.87 24.51
N ASP A 125 -25.56 7.22 24.92
CA ASP A 125 -26.37 6.40 25.83
C ASP A 125 -26.89 5.10 25.16
N ALA A 126 -27.30 5.15 23.89
CA ALA A 126 -27.72 3.96 23.14
C ALA A 126 -26.56 2.96 22.97
N TYR A 127 -25.37 3.46 22.60
CA TYR A 127 -24.16 2.65 22.48
C TYR A 127 -23.83 2.00 23.83
N LEU A 128 -23.86 2.78 24.91
CA LEU A 128 -23.60 2.28 26.25
C LEU A 128 -24.57 1.15 26.64
N LYS A 129 -25.87 1.33 26.42
CA LYS A 129 -26.91 0.31 26.71
C LYS A 129 -26.68 -0.97 25.92
N ARG A 130 -26.27 -0.89 24.65
CA ARG A 130 -26.01 -2.04 23.78
C ARG A 130 -24.78 -2.85 24.20
N HIS A 131 -23.79 -2.19 24.79
CA HIS A 131 -22.50 -2.79 25.14
C HIS A 131 -22.32 -3.07 26.64
N LEU A 132 -23.39 -3.07 27.44
CA LEU A 132 -23.32 -3.35 28.89
C LEU A 132 -22.63 -4.69 29.25
N THR A 133 -22.61 -5.66 28.33
CA THR A 133 -21.92 -6.95 28.56
C THR A 133 -20.44 -6.96 28.19
N ASP A 134 -19.93 -5.90 27.54
CA ASP A 134 -18.57 -5.81 27.03
C ASP A 134 -17.76 -4.75 27.80
N LYS A 135 -17.09 -5.20 28.86
CA LYS A 135 -16.28 -4.31 29.72
C LYS A 135 -15.14 -3.62 28.95
N TYR A 136 -14.63 -4.22 27.88
CA TYR A 136 -13.56 -3.60 27.10
C TYR A 136 -14.09 -2.46 26.26
N GLU A 137 -15.21 -2.66 25.56
CA GLU A 137 -15.86 -1.60 24.77
C GLU A 137 -16.35 -0.45 25.66
N LEU A 138 -16.91 -0.75 26.85
CA LEU A 138 -17.27 0.29 27.82
C LEU A 138 -16.04 1.07 28.33
N GLY A 139 -14.94 0.36 28.60
CA GLY A 139 -13.67 0.99 28.95
C GLY A 139 -13.14 1.87 27.83
N MET A 140 -13.25 1.43 26.58
CA MET A 140 -12.79 2.17 25.41
C MET A 140 -13.65 3.41 25.16
N LEU A 141 -14.97 3.29 25.38
CA LEU A 141 -15.91 4.40 25.32
C LEU A 141 -15.57 5.47 26.36
N SER A 142 -15.33 5.05 27.61
CA SER A 142 -14.84 5.94 28.68
C SER A 142 -13.54 6.65 28.28
N TYR A 143 -12.56 5.91 27.76
CA TYR A 143 -11.28 6.48 27.29
C TYR A 143 -11.46 7.51 26.15
N ARG A 144 -12.28 7.20 25.15
CA ARG A 144 -12.53 8.09 24.01
C ARG A 144 -13.29 9.34 24.44
N PHE A 145 -14.27 9.21 25.34
CA PHE A 145 -14.96 10.36 25.91
C PHE A 145 -14.01 11.26 26.69
N ASN A 146 -13.13 10.71 27.53
CA ASN A 146 -12.13 11.47 28.26
C ASN A 146 -11.17 12.27 27.32
N ARG A 147 -10.84 11.72 26.14
CA ARG A 147 -10.08 12.47 25.13
C ARG A 147 -10.89 13.57 24.44
N MET A 148 -12.17 13.33 24.16
CA MET A 148 -13.08 14.35 23.64
C MET A 148 -13.28 15.47 24.67
N ALA A 149 -13.43 15.13 25.95
CA ALA A 149 -13.50 16.06 27.08
C ALA A 149 -12.24 16.93 27.18
N ALA A 150 -11.04 16.31 27.15
CA ALA A 150 -9.78 17.06 27.16
C ALA A 150 -9.66 18.00 25.95
N TRP A 151 -10.17 17.59 24.79
CA TRP A 151 -10.18 18.43 23.60
C TRP A 151 -11.17 19.60 23.74
N LEU A 152 -12.42 19.35 24.18
CA LEU A 152 -13.46 20.37 24.40
C LEU A 152 -13.01 21.43 25.41
N LEU A 153 -12.37 21.00 26.52
CA LEU A 153 -11.82 21.92 27.54
C LEU A 153 -10.69 22.82 27.02
N ALA A 154 -10.09 22.49 25.88
CA ALA A 154 -9.03 23.27 25.26
C ALA A 154 -9.53 24.21 24.14
N GLN A 155 -10.84 24.21 23.85
CA GLN A 155 -11.40 24.99 22.75
C GLN A 155 -11.79 26.41 23.18
N PRO A 156 -11.78 27.38 22.25
CA PRO A 156 -12.24 28.75 22.51
C PRO A 156 -13.77 28.91 22.49
N PHE A 157 -14.51 27.80 22.35
CA PHE A 157 -15.96 27.73 22.34
C PHE A 157 -16.44 26.68 23.35
N ALA A 158 -17.72 26.74 23.73
CA ALA A 158 -18.30 25.87 24.74
C ALA A 158 -19.67 25.35 24.31
N HIS A 159 -19.98 24.09 24.63
CA HIS A 159 -21.33 23.56 24.46
C HIS A 159 -22.14 23.74 25.76
N GLY A 160 -23.22 24.52 25.72
CA GLY A 160 -23.97 24.94 26.91
C GLY A 160 -24.90 23.89 27.53
N ASP A 161 -25.34 22.92 26.74
CA ASP A 161 -26.19 21.81 27.19
C ASP A 161 -25.58 20.46 26.81
N LEU A 162 -24.30 20.22 27.11
CA LEU A 162 -23.66 18.96 26.70
C LEU A 162 -24.31 17.78 27.42
N LYS A 163 -24.99 16.90 26.69
CA LYS A 163 -25.54 15.65 27.21
C LYS A 163 -25.24 14.47 26.28
N PRO A 164 -25.37 13.22 26.75
CA PRO A 164 -25.09 12.03 25.94
C PRO A 164 -25.82 11.98 24.60
N ASP A 165 -27.02 12.58 24.49
CA ASP A 165 -27.80 12.60 23.27
C ASP A 165 -27.20 13.49 22.17
N ASN A 166 -26.37 14.48 22.53
CA ASN A 166 -25.70 15.34 21.55
C ASN A 166 -24.44 14.68 20.96
N ILE A 167 -24.04 13.50 21.46
CA ILE A 167 -22.82 12.80 21.08
C ILE A 167 -23.18 11.48 20.40
N LEU A 168 -22.76 11.30 19.15
CA LEU A 168 -22.84 10.02 18.45
C LEU A 168 -21.54 9.23 18.56
N VAL A 169 -21.69 7.92 18.66
CA VAL A 169 -20.61 6.94 18.53
C VAL A 169 -20.68 6.36 17.13
N ARG A 170 -19.65 6.64 16.31
CA ARG A 170 -19.51 6.09 14.95
C ARG A 170 -19.23 4.58 15.01
N LYS A 171 -19.37 3.88 13.88
CA LYS A 171 -19.11 2.42 13.78
C LYS A 171 -17.69 2.02 14.19
N ASP A 172 -16.70 2.88 13.99
CA ASP A 172 -15.31 2.67 14.42
C ASP A 172 -15.07 2.99 15.93
N GLY A 173 -16.14 3.42 16.59
CA GLY A 173 -16.18 3.81 17.98
C GLY A 173 -15.70 5.24 18.27
N SER A 174 -15.31 6.01 17.25
CA SER A 174 -14.99 7.45 17.40
C SER A 174 -16.24 8.26 17.76
N LEU A 175 -16.05 9.41 18.41
CA LEU A 175 -17.14 10.26 18.89
C LEU A 175 -17.34 11.46 17.95
N ALA A 176 -18.58 11.91 17.80
CA ALA A 176 -18.96 13.10 17.06
C ALA A 176 -20.01 13.90 17.83
N LEU A 177 -19.84 15.22 17.92
CA LEU A 177 -20.88 16.14 18.38
C LEU A 177 -21.82 16.45 17.21
N VAL A 178 -23.12 16.29 17.41
CA VAL A 178 -24.12 16.39 16.32
C VAL A 178 -25.24 17.38 16.59
N ASP A 179 -25.33 17.88 17.82
CA ASP A 179 -26.23 18.97 18.18
C ASP A 179 -25.42 20.16 18.68
N TYR A 180 -25.79 21.34 18.20
CA TYR A 180 -25.08 22.60 18.43
C TYR A 180 -26.01 23.63 19.09
N ASP A 181 -27.22 23.23 19.45
CA ASP A 181 -28.13 24.06 20.24
C ASP A 181 -27.46 24.46 21.57
N GLY A 182 -27.51 25.75 21.88
CA GLY A 182 -26.89 26.28 23.10
C GLY A 182 -25.36 26.35 23.07
N MET A 183 -24.70 26.24 21.91
CA MET A 183 -23.26 26.48 21.78
C MET A 183 -22.94 27.97 21.94
N PHE A 184 -21.85 28.25 22.64
CA PHE A 184 -21.22 29.57 22.79
C PHE A 184 -19.93 29.60 22.01
N VAL A 185 -19.78 30.60 21.15
CA VAL A 185 -18.54 30.89 20.41
C VAL A 185 -18.04 32.28 20.77
N PRO A 186 -16.74 32.60 20.56
CA PRO A 186 -16.13 33.86 21.02
C PRO A 186 -16.89 35.14 20.65
N THR A 187 -17.56 35.16 19.50
CA THR A 187 -18.37 36.29 19.02
C THR A 187 -19.65 36.53 19.81
N MET A 188 -20.00 35.67 20.78
CA MET A 188 -21.18 35.76 21.65
C MET A 188 -20.89 36.34 23.05
N LYS A 189 -19.68 36.86 23.29
CA LYS A 189 -19.18 37.22 24.63
C LYS A 189 -20.01 38.20 25.46
N GLU A 190 -20.90 38.98 24.83
CA GLU A 190 -21.79 39.94 25.50
C GLU A 190 -23.24 39.47 25.62
N GLU A 191 -23.56 38.25 25.13
CA GLU A 191 -24.90 37.67 25.17
C GLU A 191 -25.13 36.83 26.45
N ARG A 192 -26.38 36.76 26.93
CA ARG A 192 -26.77 35.87 28.04
C ARG A 192 -26.99 34.44 27.57
N ALA A 193 -26.83 33.48 28.47
CA ALA A 193 -27.13 32.07 28.20
C ALA A 193 -28.56 31.88 27.72
N ARG A 194 -28.72 31.15 26.62
CA ARG A 194 -30.05 30.77 26.12
C ARG A 194 -30.51 29.45 26.71
N GLU A 195 -29.56 28.60 27.08
CA GLU A 195 -29.80 27.34 27.77
C GLU A 195 -28.96 27.26 29.05
N ILE A 196 -29.59 26.88 30.15
CA ILE A 196 -28.93 26.66 31.44
C ILE A 196 -28.34 25.24 31.51
N GLY A 197 -28.59 24.41 30.49
CA GLY A 197 -28.23 23.00 30.43
C GLY A 197 -29.27 22.07 31.07
N SER A 198 -29.14 20.78 30.81
CA SER A 198 -30.06 19.73 31.24
C SER A 198 -29.85 19.46 32.73
N PRO A 199 -30.93 19.39 33.56
CA PRO A 199 -30.82 19.30 35.01
C PRO A 199 -29.91 18.17 35.54
N ASP A 200 -29.88 17.02 34.85
CA ASP A 200 -29.09 15.86 35.25
C ASP A 200 -27.60 15.93 34.87
N TYR A 201 -27.20 16.96 34.12
CA TYR A 201 -25.83 17.11 33.63
C TYR A 201 -25.21 18.46 33.97
N ARG A 202 -26.00 19.49 34.29
CA ARG A 202 -25.49 20.83 34.65
C ARG A 202 -25.12 20.96 36.12
N HIS A 203 -24.24 21.90 36.45
CA HIS A 203 -23.95 22.24 37.85
C HIS A 203 -25.21 22.74 38.60
N PRO A 204 -25.49 22.31 39.85
CA PRO A 204 -26.72 22.65 40.59
C PRO A 204 -26.95 24.13 40.84
N LEU A 205 -25.86 24.90 40.94
CA LEU A 205 -25.89 26.35 41.20
C LEU A 205 -25.82 27.18 39.90
N ARG A 206 -25.76 26.54 38.73
CA ARG A 206 -25.67 27.23 37.44
C ARG A 206 -26.95 28.02 37.15
N THR A 207 -26.76 29.30 36.84
CA THR A 207 -27.77 30.27 36.42
C THR A 207 -27.55 30.69 34.96
N ASP A 208 -28.50 31.45 34.40
CA ASP A 208 -28.39 32.01 33.04
C ASP A 208 -27.25 33.05 32.91
N SER A 209 -26.71 33.56 34.02
CA SER A 209 -25.55 34.45 34.03
C SER A 209 -24.18 33.76 34.06
N ASP A 210 -24.13 32.44 34.26
CA ASP A 210 -22.86 31.73 34.47
C ASP A 210 -22.25 31.19 33.16
N PHE A 211 -23.00 31.12 32.07
CA PHE A 211 -22.54 30.59 30.78
C PHE A 211 -21.59 31.54 30.04
N ASN A 212 -20.44 31.03 29.59
CA ASN A 212 -19.39 31.80 28.93
C ASN A 212 -18.60 30.92 27.93
N GLU A 213 -17.42 31.38 27.50
CA GLU A 213 -16.51 30.67 26.58
C GLU A 213 -15.98 29.32 27.09
N HIS A 214 -16.36 28.90 28.30
CA HIS A 214 -15.89 27.68 28.92
C HIS A 214 -17.02 26.69 29.12
N ILE A 215 -16.74 25.43 28.76
CA ILE A 215 -17.68 24.33 28.89
C ILE A 215 -17.85 23.96 30.36
N ASP A 216 -19.07 23.58 30.76
CA ASP A 216 -19.37 23.20 32.14
C ASP A 216 -18.52 21.98 32.57
N ASP A 217 -17.46 22.27 33.33
CA ASP A 217 -16.56 21.29 33.94
C ASP A 217 -17.31 20.20 34.70
N PHE A 218 -18.42 20.56 35.36
CA PHE A 218 -19.25 19.62 36.10
C PHE A 218 -19.96 18.65 35.16
N THR A 219 -20.46 19.13 34.02
CA THR A 219 -21.08 18.28 32.99
C THR A 219 -20.12 17.23 32.46
N ILE A 220 -18.90 17.65 32.14
CA ILE A 220 -17.85 16.73 31.67
C ILE A 220 -17.50 15.72 32.77
N ALA A 221 -17.37 16.17 34.03
CA ALA A 221 -17.04 15.31 35.16
C ALA A 221 -18.13 14.26 35.43
N VAL A 222 -19.41 14.65 35.37
CA VAL A 222 -20.56 13.74 35.55
C VAL A 222 -20.57 12.65 34.50
N ILE A 223 -20.41 12.98 33.21
CA ILE A 223 -20.42 11.99 32.13
C ILE A 223 -19.18 11.09 32.21
N ALA A 224 -17.99 11.64 32.44
CA ALA A 224 -16.76 10.87 32.55
C ALA A 224 -16.77 9.88 33.73
N LEU A 225 -17.22 10.34 34.91
CA LEU A 225 -17.38 9.49 36.09
C LEU A 225 -18.42 8.38 35.84
N SER A 226 -19.55 8.73 35.23
CA SER A 226 -20.61 7.77 34.91
C SER A 226 -20.13 6.68 33.96
N LEU A 227 -19.43 7.04 32.88
CA LEU A 227 -18.88 6.08 31.91
C LEU A 227 -17.84 5.14 32.56
N LYS A 228 -16.95 5.68 33.39
CA LYS A 228 -15.93 4.88 34.07
C LYS A 228 -16.54 3.95 35.12
N ALA A 229 -17.51 4.42 35.90
CA ALA A 229 -18.22 3.60 36.89
C ALA A 229 -18.96 2.43 36.21
N ILE A 230 -19.67 2.71 35.11
CA ILE A 230 -20.36 1.68 34.31
C ILE A 230 -19.36 0.70 33.67
N ALA A 231 -18.20 1.17 33.22
CA ALA A 231 -17.17 0.28 32.66
C ALA A 231 -16.61 -0.71 33.70
N LEU A 232 -16.50 -0.29 34.96
CA LEU A 232 -16.05 -1.13 36.07
C LEU A 232 -17.14 -2.09 36.53
N ASP A 233 -18.35 -1.57 36.72
CA ASP A 233 -19.53 -2.34 37.10
C ASP A 233 -20.76 -1.98 36.25
N PRO A 234 -21.00 -2.72 35.14
CA PRO A 234 -22.13 -2.46 34.27
C PRO A 234 -23.51 -2.66 34.92
N GLN A 235 -23.58 -3.36 36.08
CA GLN A 235 -24.86 -3.55 36.77
C GLN A 235 -25.40 -2.25 37.38
N LEU A 236 -24.54 -1.25 37.62
CA LEU A 236 -24.94 0.06 38.11
C LEU A 236 -25.92 0.76 37.17
N LYS A 237 -25.81 0.54 35.84
CA LYS A 237 -26.74 1.12 34.86
C LYS A 237 -28.18 0.63 35.06
N SER A 238 -28.36 -0.62 35.48
CA SER A 238 -29.66 -1.23 35.76
C SER A 238 -30.29 -0.73 37.06
N ALA A 239 -29.49 -0.15 37.96
CA ALA A 239 -29.93 0.41 39.24
C ALA A 239 -30.22 1.92 39.17
N ALA A 240 -29.86 2.58 38.08
CA ALA A 240 -30.16 4.00 37.86
C ALA A 240 -31.66 4.22 37.59
N THR A 241 -32.23 5.29 38.15
CA THR A 241 -33.63 5.64 38.01
C THR A 241 -33.85 6.62 36.85
N GLY A 242 -34.77 6.31 35.94
CA GLY A 242 -35.17 7.21 34.84
C GLY A 242 -34.27 7.13 33.59
N ASP A 243 -34.36 8.15 32.73
CA ASP A 243 -33.64 8.22 31.44
C ASP A 243 -32.18 8.74 31.55
N THR A 244 -31.65 8.89 32.77
CA THR A 244 -30.29 9.39 33.02
C THR A 244 -29.22 8.33 32.74
N MET A 245 -28.00 8.76 32.41
CA MET A 245 -26.90 7.84 32.13
C MET A 245 -26.51 7.04 33.40
N LEU A 246 -26.27 7.70 34.53
CA LEU A 246 -26.03 7.03 35.82
C LEU A 246 -26.42 7.88 37.03
N LEU A 247 -25.95 9.14 37.09
CA LEU A 247 -26.26 10.09 38.16
C LEU A 247 -27.41 11.02 37.73
N SER A 248 -28.33 11.29 38.65
CA SER A 248 -29.44 12.24 38.47
C SER A 248 -29.20 13.56 39.20
N ALA A 249 -29.99 14.59 38.89
CA ALA A 249 -29.93 15.89 39.55
C ALA A 249 -30.02 15.80 41.09
N ASP A 250 -30.82 14.87 41.60
CA ASP A 250 -31.01 14.71 43.05
C ASP A 250 -29.78 14.06 43.72
N ASP A 251 -29.04 13.21 43.00
CA ASP A 251 -27.85 12.54 43.53
C ASP A 251 -26.75 13.54 43.92
N PHE A 252 -26.56 14.58 43.11
CA PHE A 252 -25.51 15.56 43.34
C PHE A 252 -25.99 16.87 43.99
N ARG A 253 -27.31 17.06 44.16
CA ARG A 253 -27.87 18.08 45.07
C ARG A 253 -27.69 17.70 46.54
N SER A 254 -27.81 16.41 46.85
CA SER A 254 -27.56 15.87 48.18
C SER A 254 -26.59 14.68 48.14
N PRO A 255 -25.29 14.91 47.86
CA PRO A 255 -24.31 13.83 47.68
C PRO A 255 -24.18 12.88 48.87
N ALA A 256 -24.39 13.38 50.09
CA ALA A 256 -24.34 12.58 51.32
C ALA A 256 -25.48 11.54 51.39
N ASP A 257 -26.62 11.84 50.77
CA ASP A 257 -27.83 11.01 50.83
C ASP A 257 -27.96 10.09 49.61
N SER A 258 -27.23 10.34 48.52
CA SER A 258 -27.26 9.55 47.29
C SER A 258 -26.85 8.09 47.49
N ALA A 259 -27.75 7.17 47.14
CA ALA A 259 -27.46 5.74 47.14
C ALA A 259 -26.50 5.38 46.00
N MET A 260 -26.64 6.00 44.82
CA MET A 260 -25.79 5.71 43.66
C MET A 260 -24.33 6.14 43.90
N LEU A 261 -24.09 7.32 44.46
CA LEU A 261 -22.73 7.75 44.81
C LEU A 261 -22.09 6.83 45.86
N ARG A 262 -22.86 6.29 46.81
CA ARG A 262 -22.37 5.26 47.76
C ARG A 262 -21.99 3.95 47.07
N GLU A 263 -22.71 3.53 46.03
CA GLU A 263 -22.32 2.34 45.24
C GLU A 263 -21.05 2.61 44.41
N ILE A 264 -20.92 3.79 43.78
CA ILE A 264 -19.70 4.17 43.05
C ILE A 264 -18.49 4.21 44.00
N GLN A 265 -18.65 4.71 45.22
CA GLN A 265 -17.59 4.72 46.25
C GLN A 265 -17.12 3.32 46.66
N LYS A 266 -17.86 2.24 46.40
CA LYS A 266 -17.37 0.87 46.68
C LYS A 266 -16.34 0.39 45.65
N LEU A 267 -16.21 1.10 44.52
CA LEU A 267 -15.29 0.77 43.43
C LEU A 267 -13.90 1.44 43.57
N THR A 268 -13.59 2.09 44.70
CA THR A 268 -12.41 2.96 44.96
C THR A 268 -11.05 2.24 45.06
N ASN A 269 -10.82 1.23 44.22
CA ASN A 269 -9.51 0.59 44.02
C ASN A 269 -8.99 0.82 42.58
N ASP A 270 -9.75 1.52 41.73
CA ASP A 270 -9.32 1.93 40.39
C ASP A 270 -8.84 3.38 40.42
N THR A 271 -7.56 3.59 40.14
CA THR A 271 -6.89 4.89 40.25
C THR A 271 -7.49 5.96 39.32
N GLU A 272 -8.09 5.57 38.19
CA GLU A 272 -8.74 6.52 37.28
C GLU A 272 -10.14 6.88 37.75
N LEU A 273 -10.89 5.93 38.32
CA LEU A 273 -12.17 6.21 38.96
C LEU A 273 -11.99 7.14 40.17
N ASP A 274 -10.93 6.94 40.97
CA ASP A 274 -10.61 7.80 42.11
C ASP A 274 -10.29 9.24 41.65
N LEU A 275 -9.51 9.37 40.57
CA LEU A 275 -9.21 10.65 39.94
C LEU A 275 -10.49 11.33 39.42
N LEU A 276 -11.33 10.62 38.67
CA LEU A 276 -12.58 11.15 38.12
C LEU A 276 -13.61 11.50 39.23
N SER A 277 -13.63 10.74 40.32
CA SER A 277 -14.44 11.05 41.50
C SER A 277 -13.95 12.32 42.19
N GLY A 278 -12.63 12.48 42.33
CA GLY A 278 -12.03 13.71 42.84
C GLY A 278 -12.35 14.93 41.95
N ILE A 279 -12.25 14.77 40.63
CA ILE A 279 -12.61 15.79 39.64
C ILE A 279 -14.09 16.18 39.78
N PHE A 280 -14.99 15.20 39.91
CA PHE A 280 -16.42 15.43 40.11
C PHE A 280 -16.70 16.25 41.38
N TYR A 281 -16.10 15.90 42.53
CA TYR A 281 -16.30 16.68 43.76
C TYR A 281 -15.67 18.07 43.71
N ILE A 282 -14.53 18.23 43.01
CA ILE A 282 -13.93 19.56 42.78
C ILE A 282 -14.89 20.42 41.96
N ALA A 283 -15.36 19.90 40.83
CA ALA A 283 -16.31 20.60 39.97
C ALA A 283 -17.64 20.90 40.67
N LEU A 284 -18.13 20.00 41.54
CA LEU A 284 -19.35 20.23 42.33
C LEU A 284 -19.16 21.30 43.42
N SER A 285 -17.96 21.44 43.95
CA SER A 285 -17.65 22.41 45.01
C SER A 285 -17.35 23.81 44.48
N GLN A 286 -16.96 23.91 43.20
CA GLN A 286 -16.57 25.16 42.56
C GLN A 286 -17.64 25.54 41.53
N ASN A 287 -18.41 26.59 41.80
CA ASN A 287 -19.38 27.13 40.84
C ASN A 287 -18.68 27.94 39.72
N SER A 288 -17.74 27.32 39.01
CA SER A 288 -16.92 27.91 37.97
C SER A 288 -16.86 26.95 36.78
N LEU A 289 -17.06 27.48 35.57
CA LEU A 289 -17.04 26.71 34.32
C LEU A 289 -15.62 26.36 33.83
N ALA A 290 -14.54 26.83 34.49
CA ALA A 290 -13.16 26.58 34.03
C ALA A 290 -12.18 26.43 35.20
N SER A 291 -12.50 25.52 36.09
CA SER A 291 -11.71 25.18 37.26
C SER A 291 -10.78 23.98 37.05
N LEU A 292 -11.03 23.16 36.03
CA LEU A 292 -10.29 21.93 35.77
C LEU A 292 -9.31 22.09 34.60
N SER A 293 -8.13 21.45 34.74
CA SER A 293 -7.20 21.33 33.62
C SER A 293 -7.60 20.17 32.71
N PHE A 294 -7.60 20.40 31.38
CA PHE A 294 -7.79 19.32 30.38
C PHE A 294 -6.86 18.12 30.59
N ARG A 295 -5.67 18.33 31.18
CA ARG A 295 -4.68 17.28 31.48
C ARG A 295 -5.20 16.23 32.46
N LEU A 296 -6.18 16.59 33.30
CA LEU A 296 -6.79 15.68 34.28
C LEU A 296 -7.65 14.58 33.62
N PHE A 297 -8.02 14.76 32.35
CA PHE A 297 -8.81 13.79 31.58
C PHE A 297 -7.94 12.91 30.65
N MET A 298 -6.61 12.97 30.75
CA MET A 298 -5.71 12.13 29.94
C MET A 298 -5.56 10.72 30.55
N THR A 299 -6.59 9.89 30.41
CA THR A 299 -6.64 8.52 30.95
C THR A 299 -5.88 7.51 30.08
N ALA A 300 -5.48 6.37 30.66
CA ALA A 300 -4.77 5.33 29.93
C ALA A 300 -5.74 4.51 29.06
N LYS A 301 -5.29 4.15 27.85
CA LYS A 301 -6.09 3.29 26.98
C LYS A 301 -6.29 1.91 27.64
N PRO A 302 -7.53 1.38 27.75
CA PRO A 302 -7.80 0.08 28.35
C PRO A 302 -7.02 -1.03 27.65
N LYS A 303 -6.46 -1.95 28.44
CA LYS A 303 -5.76 -3.15 27.95
C LYS A 303 -6.79 -4.21 27.56
N GLN A 304 -6.69 -4.74 26.35
CA GLN A 304 -7.64 -5.73 25.84
C GLN A 304 -7.45 -7.07 26.56
N PRO A 305 -8.48 -7.67 27.18
CA PRO A 305 -8.39 -8.99 27.78
C PRO A 305 -8.21 -10.07 26.70
N ALA A 306 -7.36 -11.07 26.96
CA ALA A 306 -6.98 -12.11 26.02
C ALA A 306 -8.10 -13.11 25.63
N ALA A 307 -9.35 -12.90 26.04
CA ALA A 307 -10.46 -13.81 25.77
C ALA A 307 -11.81 -13.07 25.75
N HIS A 308 -12.27 -12.67 24.57
CA HIS A 308 -13.68 -12.69 24.19
C HIS A 308 -13.80 -12.52 22.66
N LYS A 309 -13.95 -13.64 21.95
CA LYS A 309 -14.59 -13.64 20.63
C LYS A 309 -16.07 -13.38 20.85
N ARG A 310 -16.64 -12.37 20.20
CA ARG A 310 -18.10 -12.30 19.99
C ARG A 310 -18.42 -12.09 18.52
N VAL A 311 -19.51 -12.76 18.17
CA VAL A 311 -20.06 -13.05 16.86
C VAL A 311 -20.75 -11.81 16.31
N ALA A 312 -20.44 -11.45 15.05
CA ALA A 312 -21.20 -10.48 14.27
C ALA A 312 -21.75 -11.17 13.02
N SER A 313 -23.02 -10.93 12.78
CA SER A 313 -23.82 -11.33 11.62
C SER A 313 -23.33 -10.65 10.34
N THR A 314 -23.24 -11.45 9.28
CA THR A 314 -22.79 -11.18 7.89
C THR A 314 -21.32 -10.78 7.74
N PRO A 315 -20.56 -11.48 6.87
CA PRO A 315 -19.13 -11.73 7.09
C PRO A 315 -18.30 -10.45 6.93
N PRO A 316 -17.42 -10.12 7.90
CA PRO A 316 -16.39 -9.13 7.67
C PRO A 316 -15.43 -9.69 6.61
N GLU A 317 -15.08 -8.84 5.66
CA GLU A 317 -14.00 -9.12 4.72
C GLU A 317 -12.77 -9.52 5.54
N LYS A 318 -12.30 -10.74 5.30
CA LYS A 318 -11.17 -11.32 6.01
C LYS A 318 -9.97 -10.43 5.67
N ILE A 319 -9.52 -9.60 6.61
CA ILE A 319 -8.26 -8.87 6.44
C ILE A 319 -7.17 -9.94 6.40
N ASP A 320 -6.79 -10.34 5.20
CA ASP A 320 -5.80 -11.36 4.96
C ASP A 320 -4.44 -10.73 4.68
N THR A 321 -3.45 -11.61 4.53
CA THR A 321 -2.08 -11.20 4.25
C THR A 321 -1.88 -10.88 2.77
N THR A 322 -2.87 -11.07 1.89
CA THR A 322 -2.70 -10.95 0.44
C THR A 322 -2.71 -9.49 0.02
N CYS A 323 -1.65 -9.04 -0.65
CA CYS A 323 -1.50 -7.65 -1.09
C CYS A 323 -1.64 -7.57 -2.61
N THR A 324 -2.60 -6.79 -3.11
CA THR A 324 -2.81 -6.56 -4.54
C THR A 324 -2.11 -5.28 -5.03
N GLU A 325 -1.91 -5.13 -6.34
CA GLU A 325 -1.42 -3.86 -6.90
C GLU A 325 -2.35 -2.68 -6.60
N GLU A 326 -3.65 -2.93 -6.47
CA GLU A 326 -4.65 -1.91 -6.11
C GLU A 326 -4.51 -1.48 -4.65
N ASP A 327 -4.27 -2.42 -3.73
CA ASP A 327 -3.97 -2.11 -2.33
C ASP A 327 -2.73 -1.21 -2.23
N ILE A 328 -1.66 -1.54 -2.98
CA ILE A 328 -0.43 -0.75 -3.01
C ILE A 328 -0.68 0.65 -3.61
N LYS A 329 -1.49 0.75 -4.66
CA LYS A 329 -1.85 2.04 -5.30
C LYS A 329 -2.70 2.92 -4.37
N ALA A 330 -3.62 2.32 -3.62
CA ALA A 330 -4.44 3.01 -2.63
C ALA A 330 -3.69 3.30 -1.33
N GLY A 331 -2.58 2.59 -1.10
CA GLY A 331 -1.79 2.67 0.11
C GLY A 331 -1.10 4.02 0.33
N VAL A 332 -0.85 4.31 1.60
CA VAL A 332 -0.20 5.53 2.05
C VAL A 332 1.26 5.19 2.36
N ALA A 333 2.18 5.80 1.62
CA ALA A 333 3.61 5.68 1.87
C ALA A 333 4.01 6.45 3.14
N ASP A 334 4.94 5.89 3.90
CA ASP A 334 5.64 6.62 4.95
C ASP A 334 6.85 7.39 4.42
N GLU A 335 7.58 8.03 5.34
CA GLU A 335 8.81 8.79 5.07
C GLU A 335 9.94 7.96 4.42
N TYR A 336 9.91 6.63 4.51
CA TYR A 336 10.86 5.72 3.86
C TYR A 336 10.32 5.11 2.55
N GLY A 337 9.15 5.58 2.09
CA GLY A 337 8.46 5.02 0.93
C GLY A 337 7.78 3.68 1.20
N VAL A 338 7.71 3.21 2.46
CA VAL A 338 7.03 1.96 2.83
C VAL A 338 5.54 2.19 2.81
N ILE A 339 4.84 1.36 2.06
CA ILE A 339 3.42 1.53 1.77
C ILE A 339 2.61 0.74 2.79
N TYR A 340 1.70 1.45 3.45
CA TYR A 340 0.73 0.90 4.38
C TYR A 340 -0.68 1.00 3.80
N SER A 341 -1.61 0.18 4.27
CA SER A 341 -3.03 0.40 4.00
C SER A 341 -3.45 1.79 4.52
N PRO A 342 -4.50 2.42 3.94
CA PRO A 342 -4.97 3.73 4.38
C PRO A 342 -5.28 3.82 5.88
N ASP A 343 -5.70 2.71 6.50
CA ASP A 343 -5.97 2.61 7.94
C ASP A 343 -4.73 2.29 8.80
N GLY A 344 -3.56 2.11 8.17
CA GLY A 344 -2.29 1.81 8.82
C GLY A 344 -2.19 0.41 9.45
N LYS A 345 -3.20 -0.46 9.31
CA LYS A 345 -3.22 -1.79 9.94
C LYS A 345 -2.41 -2.83 9.17
N ARG A 346 -2.18 -2.62 7.88
CA ARG A 346 -1.42 -3.54 7.03
C ARG A 346 -0.19 -2.84 6.50
N LEU A 347 0.98 -3.45 6.66
CA LEU A 347 2.15 -3.09 5.87
C LEU A 347 2.05 -3.86 4.55
N LEU A 348 2.02 -3.13 3.44
CA LEU A 348 1.71 -3.65 2.11
C LEU A 348 2.97 -3.90 1.28
N TYR A 349 3.93 -2.98 1.31
CA TYR A 349 5.13 -3.05 0.48
C TYR A 349 6.29 -2.20 1.03
N TYR A 350 7.50 -2.75 0.97
CA TYR A 350 8.77 -2.10 1.28
C TYR A 350 9.61 -1.95 0.01
N PRO A 351 9.97 -0.72 -0.41
CA PRO A 351 10.75 -0.51 -1.63
C PRO A 351 12.23 -0.90 -1.45
N ASP A 352 12.76 -1.77 -2.33
CA ASP A 352 14.16 -2.24 -2.28
C ASP A 352 15.21 -1.12 -2.50
N TRP A 353 14.82 0.01 -3.10
CA TRP A 353 15.69 1.19 -3.24
C TRP A 353 15.71 2.11 -1.99
N SER A 354 14.95 1.78 -0.95
CA SER A 354 15.13 2.38 0.38
C SER A 354 16.54 2.07 0.87
N SER A 355 17.38 3.10 1.03
CA SER A 355 18.75 2.98 1.53
C SER A 355 18.83 2.63 3.02
N SER A 356 17.69 2.46 3.68
CA SER A 356 17.59 2.21 5.11
C SER A 356 17.94 0.77 5.47
N ARG A 357 19.11 0.59 6.10
CA ARG A 357 19.58 -0.71 6.62
C ARG A 357 18.80 -1.20 7.84
N LYS A 358 18.01 -0.34 8.49
CA LYS A 358 17.21 -0.70 9.66
C LYS A 358 15.84 -0.04 9.58
N TYR A 359 14.77 -0.81 9.77
CA TYR A 359 13.41 -0.28 9.67
C TYR A 359 12.58 -0.65 10.89
N SER A 360 11.75 0.28 11.36
CA SER A 360 10.81 0.07 12.45
C SER A 360 9.38 0.18 11.91
N ILE A 361 8.63 -0.91 11.99
CA ILE A 361 7.26 -0.95 11.49
C ILE A 361 6.39 -0.06 12.40
N LYS A 362 5.50 0.72 11.78
CA LYS A 362 4.64 1.69 12.49
C LYS A 362 3.78 1.00 13.55
N PHE A 363 3.76 1.57 14.75
CA PHE A 363 2.89 1.11 15.83
C PHE A 363 1.41 1.24 15.43
N GLY A 364 0.64 0.17 15.60
CA GLY A 364 -0.74 0.06 15.10
C GLY A 364 -0.89 -0.87 13.90
N THR A 365 0.22 -1.20 13.22
CA THR A 365 0.26 -2.26 12.21
C THR A 365 -0.08 -3.60 12.86
N GLN A 366 -1.06 -4.31 12.30
CA GLN A 366 -1.53 -5.61 12.77
C GLN A 366 -1.03 -6.76 11.89
N ILE A 367 -0.89 -6.52 10.58
CA ILE A 367 -0.50 -7.51 9.59
C ILE A 367 0.69 -6.98 8.79
N ILE A 368 1.74 -7.79 8.69
CA ILE A 368 2.76 -7.62 7.65
C ILE A 368 2.32 -8.50 6.48
N CYS A 369 1.97 -7.91 5.34
CA CYS A 369 1.41 -8.65 4.22
C CYS A 369 2.45 -9.55 3.54
N ASP A 370 1.94 -10.46 2.71
CA ASP A 370 2.75 -11.32 1.89
C ASP A 370 3.72 -10.51 1.05
N ARG A 371 4.97 -10.98 0.95
CA ARG A 371 6.04 -10.36 0.14
C ARG A 371 6.33 -8.90 0.45
N SER A 372 5.90 -8.39 1.61
CA SER A 372 6.08 -6.99 1.99
C SER A 372 7.53 -6.51 1.87
N PHE A 373 8.50 -7.32 2.29
CA PHE A 373 9.93 -7.02 2.20
C PHE A 373 10.66 -7.94 1.20
N GLN A 374 9.94 -8.56 0.25
CA GLN A 374 10.54 -9.53 -0.66
C GLN A 374 11.67 -8.91 -1.50
N TYR A 375 12.75 -9.68 -1.68
CA TYR A 375 13.95 -9.32 -2.41
C TYR A 375 14.71 -8.12 -1.83
N CYS A 376 14.41 -7.72 -0.59
CA CYS A 376 15.15 -6.64 0.03
C CYS A 376 16.62 -7.06 0.25
N THR A 377 17.53 -6.34 -0.41
CA THR A 377 18.97 -6.63 -0.39
C THR A 377 19.77 -5.76 0.58
N ALA A 378 19.15 -4.71 1.15
CA ALA A 378 19.81 -3.74 2.02
C ALA A 378 19.42 -3.81 3.50
N LEU A 379 18.23 -4.34 3.83
CA LEU A 379 17.69 -4.34 5.19
C LEU A 379 18.41 -5.36 6.09
N LEU A 380 19.16 -4.88 7.08
CA LEU A 380 19.94 -5.68 8.03
C LEU A 380 19.15 -6.04 9.29
N SER A 381 18.23 -5.19 9.73
CA SER A 381 17.36 -5.47 10.90
C SER A 381 16.00 -4.79 10.80
N VAL A 382 14.97 -5.44 11.32
CA VAL A 382 13.61 -4.89 11.39
C VAL A 382 13.06 -4.96 12.82
N THR A 383 12.44 -3.88 13.29
CA THR A 383 11.72 -3.84 14.55
C THR A 383 10.22 -4.03 14.29
N ILE A 384 9.66 -5.12 14.82
CA ILE A 384 8.25 -5.45 14.71
C ILE A 384 7.54 -5.00 16.00
N PRO A 385 6.55 -4.10 15.96
CA PRO A 385 5.87 -3.61 17.15
C PRO A 385 4.91 -4.67 17.73
N ASN A 386 4.62 -4.58 19.03
CA ASN A 386 3.67 -5.44 19.74
C ASN A 386 2.20 -5.30 19.27
N SER A 387 1.92 -4.50 18.24
CA SER A 387 0.62 -4.45 17.57
C SER A 387 0.48 -5.52 16.49
N VAL A 388 1.59 -6.06 15.96
CA VAL A 388 1.56 -7.05 14.87
C VAL A 388 1.15 -8.41 15.42
N THR A 389 0.10 -8.99 14.85
CA THR A 389 -0.41 -10.32 15.20
C THR A 389 -0.08 -11.37 14.14
N THR A 390 0.18 -10.94 12.91
CA THR A 390 0.38 -11.82 11.75
C THR A 390 1.53 -11.34 10.88
N ILE A 391 2.45 -12.26 10.56
CA ILE A 391 3.48 -12.09 9.54
C ILE A 391 3.07 -12.95 8.34
N GLY A 392 2.93 -12.35 7.16
CA GLY A 392 2.48 -13.03 5.93
C GLY A 392 3.54 -13.91 5.27
N ASP A 393 3.17 -14.47 4.13
CA ASP A 393 3.97 -15.39 3.33
C ASP A 393 5.11 -14.65 2.63
N SER A 394 6.35 -15.18 2.68
CA SER A 394 7.55 -14.51 2.16
C SER A 394 7.71 -13.05 2.64
N ALA A 395 7.09 -12.67 3.77
CA ALA A 395 7.03 -11.29 4.23
C ALA A 395 8.41 -10.66 4.40
N PHE A 396 9.40 -11.43 4.85
CA PHE A 396 10.81 -11.07 5.02
C PHE A 396 11.74 -11.95 4.19
N GLU A 397 11.42 -12.20 2.92
CA GLU A 397 12.34 -12.86 1.99
C GLU A 397 13.49 -11.90 1.59
N CYS A 398 14.35 -11.57 2.57
CA CYS A 398 15.37 -10.52 2.50
C CYS A 398 16.78 -11.13 2.61
N SER A 399 17.63 -10.96 1.59
CA SER A 399 18.93 -11.63 1.59
C SER A 399 19.88 -11.13 2.68
N ALA A 400 19.73 -9.88 3.12
CA ALA A 400 20.65 -9.20 4.02
C ALA A 400 20.23 -9.18 5.50
N LEU A 401 19.02 -9.64 5.84
CA LEU A 401 18.49 -9.58 7.19
C LEU A 401 19.34 -10.42 8.15
N GLN A 402 19.94 -9.77 9.16
CA GLN A 402 20.86 -10.39 10.11
C GLN A 402 20.19 -10.76 11.43
N SER A 403 19.17 -9.99 11.83
CA SER A 403 18.43 -10.20 13.07
C SER A 403 16.98 -9.72 12.97
N VAL A 404 16.08 -10.43 13.64
CA VAL A 404 14.69 -10.05 13.83
C VAL A 404 14.20 -10.56 15.19
N THR A 405 13.51 -9.70 15.94
CA THR A 405 12.83 -10.09 17.17
C THR A 405 11.34 -10.17 16.89
N ILE A 406 10.76 -11.35 17.08
CA ILE A 406 9.32 -11.57 16.91
C ILE A 406 8.64 -11.23 18.26
N PRO A 407 7.75 -10.22 18.31
CA PRO A 407 7.13 -9.81 19.56
C PRO A 407 6.08 -10.80 20.06
N ASP A 408 5.82 -10.79 21.37
CA ASP A 408 4.83 -11.65 22.03
C ASP A 408 3.38 -11.44 21.53
N SER A 409 3.12 -10.44 20.69
CA SER A 409 1.82 -10.25 20.04
C SER A 409 1.60 -11.14 18.81
N VAL A 410 2.66 -11.64 18.18
CA VAL A 410 2.54 -12.43 16.94
C VAL A 410 1.98 -13.80 17.24
N THR A 411 0.90 -14.15 16.56
CA THR A 411 0.25 -15.46 16.68
C THR A 411 0.47 -16.36 15.47
N THR A 412 0.76 -15.75 14.30
CA THR A 412 0.90 -16.44 13.02
C THR A 412 2.15 -15.96 12.29
N ILE A 413 2.97 -16.91 11.84
CA ILE A 413 4.09 -16.70 10.91
C ILE A 413 3.73 -17.44 9.61
N GLY A 414 3.74 -16.75 8.48
CA GLY A 414 3.36 -17.29 7.17
C GLY A 414 4.37 -18.26 6.55
N ASN A 415 4.01 -18.80 5.39
CA ASN A 415 4.84 -19.68 4.58
C ASN A 415 6.09 -18.94 4.11
N GLY A 416 7.27 -19.52 4.32
CA GLY A 416 8.52 -18.94 3.88
C GLY A 416 8.80 -17.53 4.42
N ALA A 417 8.16 -17.13 5.53
CA ALA A 417 8.17 -15.74 6.02
C ALA A 417 9.56 -15.12 6.16
N PHE A 418 10.60 -15.91 6.44
CA PHE A 418 12.01 -15.49 6.52
C PHE A 418 12.90 -16.32 5.58
N SER A 419 12.40 -16.68 4.41
CA SER A 419 13.18 -17.45 3.41
C SER A 419 14.34 -16.63 2.84
N TYR A 420 15.43 -17.31 2.49
CA TYR A 420 16.62 -16.75 1.86
C TYR A 420 17.31 -15.62 2.65
N CYS A 421 17.03 -15.50 3.95
CA CYS A 421 17.78 -14.62 4.86
C CYS A 421 19.14 -15.23 5.22
N TYR A 422 20.08 -15.23 4.27
CA TYR A 422 21.37 -15.93 4.37
C TYR A 422 22.24 -15.50 5.56
N PHE A 423 22.07 -14.27 6.04
CA PHE A 423 22.82 -13.71 7.16
C PHE A 423 22.07 -13.75 8.50
N LEU A 424 20.86 -14.29 8.54
CA LEU A 424 20.04 -14.32 9.75
C LEU A 424 20.66 -15.27 10.79
N GLN A 425 21.15 -14.71 11.90
CA GLN A 425 21.93 -15.47 12.87
C GLN A 425 21.07 -16.18 13.91
N SER A 426 20.02 -15.52 14.39
CA SER A 426 19.10 -16.08 15.39
C SER A 426 17.70 -15.51 15.27
N VAL A 427 16.72 -16.32 15.68
CA VAL A 427 15.31 -15.94 15.81
C VAL A 427 14.76 -16.51 17.10
N THR A 428 14.08 -15.66 17.87
CA THR A 428 13.33 -16.09 19.05
C THR A 428 11.85 -16.16 18.68
N ILE A 429 11.24 -17.34 18.84
CA ILE A 429 9.80 -17.54 18.60
C ILE A 429 9.05 -17.48 19.95
N PRO A 430 8.17 -16.49 20.15
CA PRO A 430 7.45 -16.31 21.40
C PRO A 430 6.34 -17.36 21.58
N ASN A 431 5.88 -17.54 22.82
CA ASN A 431 4.83 -18.50 23.18
C ASN A 431 3.48 -18.23 22.48
N SER A 432 3.25 -16.99 22.10
CA SER A 432 2.03 -16.53 21.44
C SER A 432 1.87 -17.06 20.02
N VAL A 433 2.98 -17.45 19.36
CA VAL A 433 2.93 -18.06 18.03
C VAL A 433 2.28 -19.42 18.15
N THR A 434 1.06 -19.52 17.62
CA THR A 434 0.29 -20.77 17.56
C THR A 434 0.35 -21.41 16.18
N THR A 435 0.67 -20.63 15.14
CA THR A 435 0.74 -21.09 13.76
C THR A 435 2.06 -20.66 13.13
N ILE A 436 2.77 -21.62 12.53
CA ILE A 436 3.96 -21.41 11.71
C ILE A 436 3.69 -22.07 10.36
N GLY A 437 3.82 -21.30 9.29
CA GLY A 437 3.64 -21.76 7.92
C GLY A 437 4.74 -22.71 7.45
N ILE A 438 4.63 -23.08 6.19
CA ILE A 438 5.52 -24.00 5.49
C ILE A 438 6.92 -23.39 5.39
N ASN A 439 7.94 -24.13 5.85
CA ASN A 439 9.38 -23.80 5.75
C ASN A 439 9.73 -22.30 5.95
N PRO A 440 9.41 -21.70 7.11
CA PRO A 440 9.56 -20.26 7.34
C PRO A 440 11.00 -19.75 7.24
N PHE A 441 12.01 -20.62 7.27
CA PHE A 441 13.43 -20.28 7.27
C PHE A 441 14.18 -20.96 6.10
N ALA A 442 13.52 -21.16 4.96
CA ALA A 442 14.12 -21.77 3.78
C ALA A 442 15.46 -21.10 3.42
N GLY A 443 16.54 -21.84 3.20
CA GLY A 443 17.83 -21.25 2.83
C GLY A 443 18.59 -20.49 3.94
N CYS A 444 18.04 -20.39 5.15
CA CYS A 444 18.69 -19.75 6.31
C CYS A 444 19.60 -20.76 7.03
N PHE A 445 20.81 -20.98 6.52
CA PHE A 445 21.67 -22.05 7.03
C PHE A 445 22.36 -21.71 8.35
N GLY A 446 22.12 -22.55 9.37
CA GLY A 446 22.77 -22.47 10.68
C GLY A 446 22.36 -21.26 11.51
N ILE A 447 21.15 -20.77 11.28
CA ILE A 447 20.38 -19.95 12.21
C ILE A 447 20.21 -20.69 13.54
N SER A 448 20.28 -19.96 14.66
CA SER A 448 19.88 -20.45 15.98
C SER A 448 18.43 -20.07 16.27
N ILE A 449 17.53 -21.06 16.38
CA ILE A 449 16.15 -20.82 16.83
C ILE A 449 16.08 -21.02 18.34
N SER A 450 15.56 -20.01 19.03
CA SER A 450 15.20 -20.11 20.44
C SER A 450 13.70 -20.18 20.58
N LEU A 451 13.20 -21.23 21.24
CA LEU A 451 11.78 -21.39 21.54
C LEU A 451 11.53 -21.06 23.00
N SER A 452 10.42 -20.39 23.25
CA SER A 452 9.91 -20.20 24.60
C SER A 452 9.59 -21.52 25.30
N ALA A 453 9.72 -21.57 26.63
CA ALA A 453 9.48 -22.79 27.42
C ALA A 453 8.05 -23.37 27.33
N LYS A 454 7.05 -22.60 26.86
CA LYS A 454 5.65 -23.04 26.69
C LYS A 454 5.22 -23.07 25.20
N SER A 455 6.17 -23.06 24.26
CA SER A 455 5.86 -23.07 22.83
C SER A 455 5.14 -24.37 22.42
N ASN A 456 4.18 -24.27 21.50
CA ASN A 456 3.54 -25.44 20.87
C ASN A 456 4.47 -26.17 19.89
N PHE A 457 5.61 -25.56 19.56
CA PHE A 457 6.63 -26.10 18.68
C PHE A 457 7.80 -26.66 19.49
N LYS A 458 8.54 -27.59 18.89
CA LYS A 458 9.71 -28.21 19.50
C LYS A 458 10.90 -28.13 18.55
N LEU A 459 12.06 -27.73 19.09
CA LEU A 459 13.33 -27.80 18.38
C LEU A 459 14.05 -29.08 18.82
N VAL A 460 13.91 -30.14 18.04
CA VAL A 460 14.51 -31.45 18.33
C VAL A 460 15.97 -31.44 17.87
N SER A 461 16.88 -31.92 18.72
CA SER A 461 18.32 -32.01 18.43
C SER A 461 18.96 -30.72 17.88
N ASN A 462 18.41 -29.56 18.26
CA ASN A 462 18.82 -28.21 17.84
C ASN A 462 18.75 -27.92 16.33
N ASN A 463 18.14 -28.78 15.50
CA ASN A 463 18.13 -28.61 14.04
C ASN A 463 16.78 -28.89 13.36
N PHE A 464 15.82 -29.49 14.07
CA PHE A 464 14.54 -29.90 13.51
C PHE A 464 13.41 -29.15 14.21
N LEU A 465 12.79 -28.20 13.51
CA LEU A 465 11.60 -27.50 14.01
C LEU A 465 10.37 -28.35 13.72
N THR A 466 9.67 -28.78 14.76
CA THR A 466 8.51 -29.67 14.69
C THR A 466 7.31 -29.08 15.43
N ASP A 467 6.10 -29.45 15.02
CA ASP A 467 4.90 -29.18 15.81
C ASP A 467 4.75 -30.18 16.98
N SER A 468 3.65 -30.06 17.73
CA SER A 468 3.35 -30.96 18.86
C SER A 468 3.05 -32.41 18.45
N ASN A 469 2.65 -32.65 17.20
CA ASN A 469 2.27 -33.96 16.65
C ASN A 469 3.43 -34.69 15.96
N GLY A 470 4.58 -34.04 15.81
CA GLY A 470 5.77 -34.59 15.15
C GLY A 470 5.86 -34.29 13.65
N LEU A 471 5.07 -33.34 13.12
CA LEU A 471 5.26 -32.82 11.76
C LEU A 471 6.54 -31.98 11.72
N LEU A 472 7.47 -32.31 10.83
CA LEU A 472 8.64 -31.50 10.56
C LEU A 472 8.27 -30.28 9.70
N ILE A 473 8.41 -29.09 10.27
CA ILE A 473 8.10 -27.81 9.62
C ILE A 473 9.31 -27.28 8.84
N ALA A 474 10.50 -27.36 9.44
CA ALA A 474 11.74 -26.88 8.83
C ALA A 474 12.99 -27.57 9.40
N TYR A 475 13.98 -27.76 8.53
CA TYR A 475 15.35 -28.15 8.87
C TYR A 475 16.28 -26.96 8.76
N ILE A 476 16.89 -26.57 9.89
CA ILE A 476 17.76 -25.38 10.00
C ILE A 476 19.26 -25.71 10.14
N GLY A 477 19.60 -27.00 10.08
CA GLY A 477 20.96 -27.47 10.33
C GLY A 477 21.93 -27.25 9.17
N LYS A 478 23.23 -27.32 9.48
CA LYS A 478 24.35 -27.26 8.53
C LYS A 478 24.94 -28.64 8.18
N ARG A 479 24.30 -29.74 8.59
CA ARG A 479 24.88 -31.07 8.44
C ARG A 479 24.61 -31.61 7.04
N GLU A 480 25.64 -32.18 6.43
CA GLU A 480 25.52 -32.83 5.12
C GLU A 480 24.81 -34.20 5.23
N ASN A 481 24.99 -34.91 6.35
CA ASN A 481 24.36 -36.22 6.57
C ASN A 481 23.45 -36.15 7.79
N VAL A 482 22.17 -36.47 7.58
CA VAL A 482 21.12 -36.26 8.58
C VAL A 482 20.32 -37.53 8.83
N THR A 483 20.13 -37.86 10.11
CA THR A 483 19.17 -38.87 10.55
C THR A 483 18.04 -38.15 11.28
N LEU A 484 16.82 -38.34 10.79
CA LEU A 484 15.63 -37.76 11.39
C LEU A 484 15.33 -38.40 12.76
N PRO A 485 14.95 -37.62 13.79
CA PRO A 485 14.55 -38.16 15.09
C PRO A 485 13.31 -39.05 14.98
N LYS A 486 13.24 -40.11 15.80
CA LYS A 486 12.07 -41.02 15.86
C LYS A 486 10.75 -40.33 16.27
N SER A 487 10.82 -39.12 16.82
CA SER A 487 9.64 -38.32 17.15
C SER A 487 8.99 -37.66 15.94
N VAL A 488 9.65 -37.66 14.77
CA VAL A 488 9.08 -37.12 13.53
C VAL A 488 8.14 -38.16 12.92
N THR A 489 6.89 -37.75 12.68
CA THR A 489 5.79 -38.60 12.17
C THR A 489 5.37 -38.26 10.75
N ALA A 490 5.70 -37.05 10.28
CA ALA A 490 5.52 -36.60 8.90
C ALA A 490 6.59 -35.55 8.55
N ILE A 491 6.98 -35.48 7.27
CA ILE A 491 7.81 -34.41 6.74
C ILE A 491 6.89 -33.41 6.07
N GLY A 492 6.86 -32.16 6.54
CA GLY A 492 6.02 -31.11 5.99
C GLY A 492 6.52 -30.60 4.63
N ASN A 493 5.69 -29.78 4.00
CA ASN A 493 6.02 -29.14 2.74
C ASN A 493 7.32 -28.32 2.88
N SER A 494 8.16 -28.32 1.83
CA SER A 494 9.44 -27.61 1.77
C SER A 494 10.40 -27.83 2.95
N ALA A 495 10.19 -28.79 3.85
CA ALA A 495 10.88 -28.83 5.13
C ALA A 495 12.42 -28.89 5.05
N PHE A 496 12.98 -29.40 3.95
CA PHE A 496 14.40 -29.43 3.65
C PHE A 496 14.79 -28.59 2.43
N GLU A 497 13.90 -27.78 1.88
CA GLU A 497 14.15 -27.04 0.63
C GLU A 497 15.43 -26.21 0.70
N SER A 498 16.23 -26.30 -0.36
CA SER A 498 17.54 -25.66 -0.54
C SER A 498 18.61 -26.11 0.46
N SER A 499 18.39 -27.14 1.27
CA SER A 499 19.39 -27.60 2.24
C SER A 499 20.65 -28.17 1.59
N ALA A 500 21.80 -27.99 2.26
CA ALA A 500 23.10 -28.53 1.86
C ALA A 500 23.24 -30.05 2.12
N LEU A 501 22.13 -30.77 2.25
CA LEU A 501 22.13 -32.21 2.52
C LEU A 501 22.80 -32.98 1.39
N GLN A 502 23.64 -33.95 1.75
CA GLN A 502 24.14 -35.02 0.90
C GLN A 502 23.35 -36.32 1.10
N SER A 503 22.87 -36.61 2.31
CA SER A 503 21.99 -37.75 2.56
C SER A 503 21.05 -37.53 3.75
N VAL A 504 19.88 -38.16 3.68
CA VAL A 504 18.88 -38.17 4.77
C VAL A 504 18.38 -39.59 5.04
N THR A 505 18.37 -39.99 6.32
CA THR A 505 17.78 -41.23 6.80
C THR A 505 16.45 -40.93 7.49
N ILE A 506 15.36 -41.43 6.92
CA ILE A 506 13.98 -41.20 7.37
C ILE A 506 13.53 -42.43 8.21
N PRO A 507 13.10 -42.26 9.48
CA PRO A 507 12.67 -43.36 10.34
C PRO A 507 11.29 -43.90 9.98
N ASN A 508 11.01 -45.16 10.35
CA ASN A 508 9.70 -45.82 10.16
C ASN A 508 8.52 -45.16 10.91
N SER A 509 8.77 -44.11 11.69
CA SER A 509 7.71 -43.29 12.28
C SER A 509 7.07 -42.34 11.26
N VAL A 510 7.74 -42.06 10.13
CA VAL A 510 7.26 -41.13 9.10
C VAL A 510 6.28 -41.81 8.16
N ILE A 511 5.06 -41.27 8.05
CA ILE A 511 3.97 -41.85 7.25
C ILE A 511 3.73 -41.08 5.94
N SER A 512 4.07 -39.79 5.90
CA SER A 512 3.89 -38.92 4.73
C SER A 512 5.03 -37.92 4.56
N ILE A 513 5.27 -37.52 3.31
CA ILE A 513 6.23 -36.48 2.93
C ILE A 513 5.52 -35.47 2.04
N GLY A 514 5.54 -34.20 2.46
CA GLY A 514 4.85 -33.10 1.80
C GLY A 514 5.52 -32.60 0.52
N ASP A 515 4.86 -31.63 -0.12
CA ASP A 515 5.28 -31.05 -1.39
C ASP A 515 6.59 -30.28 -1.25
N ASN A 516 7.42 -30.26 -2.28
CA ASN A 516 8.70 -29.56 -2.31
C ASN A 516 9.68 -29.94 -1.18
N ALA A 517 9.41 -31.01 -0.41
CA ALA A 517 10.12 -31.28 0.84
C ALA A 517 11.64 -31.26 0.72
N PHE A 518 12.20 -31.69 -0.41
CA PHE A 518 13.64 -31.65 -0.70
C PHE A 518 13.98 -30.81 -1.93
N ARG A 519 13.12 -29.88 -2.37
CA ARG A 519 13.36 -29.05 -3.56
C ARG A 519 14.69 -28.29 -3.44
N ASN A 520 15.41 -28.13 -4.54
CA ASN A 520 16.70 -27.43 -4.63
C ASN A 520 17.81 -27.99 -3.69
N CYS A 521 17.68 -29.20 -3.14
CA CYS A 521 18.76 -29.87 -2.42
C CYS A 521 19.78 -30.42 -3.41
N THR A 522 20.56 -29.54 -4.05
CA THR A 522 21.46 -29.87 -5.16
C THR A 522 22.56 -30.86 -4.79
N SER A 523 22.98 -30.87 -3.52
CA SER A 523 23.99 -31.79 -2.97
C SER A 523 23.44 -33.17 -2.61
N LEU A 524 22.12 -33.36 -2.58
CA LEU A 524 21.49 -34.58 -2.07
C LEU A 524 21.76 -35.75 -3.01
N LEU A 525 22.53 -36.74 -2.55
CA LEU A 525 22.98 -37.88 -3.35
C LEU A 525 22.04 -39.08 -3.25
N LYS A 526 21.44 -39.31 -2.07
CA LYS A 526 20.63 -40.48 -1.77
C LYS A 526 19.53 -40.17 -0.75
N VAL A 527 18.34 -40.70 -1.01
CA VAL A 527 17.23 -40.76 -0.07
C VAL A 527 16.68 -42.18 -0.03
N THR A 528 16.55 -42.73 1.19
CA THR A 528 15.89 -44.01 1.42
C THR A 528 14.55 -43.74 2.10
N LEU A 529 13.45 -44.05 1.42
CA LEU A 529 12.10 -43.96 2.00
C LEU A 529 11.82 -45.24 2.81
N PRO A 530 11.35 -45.13 4.07
CA PRO A 530 11.00 -46.30 4.87
C PRO A 530 9.67 -46.91 4.42
N ASP A 531 9.45 -48.18 4.75
CA ASP A 531 8.22 -48.92 4.41
C ASP A 531 6.96 -48.35 5.07
N SER A 532 7.06 -47.36 5.96
CA SER A 532 5.93 -46.66 6.56
C SER A 532 5.35 -45.54 5.69
N VAL A 533 6.10 -45.02 4.70
CA VAL A 533 5.65 -43.88 3.89
C VAL A 533 4.59 -44.32 2.88
N THR A 534 3.43 -43.68 2.91
CA THR A 534 2.29 -43.96 2.03
C THR A 534 2.08 -42.88 0.96
N THR A 535 2.46 -41.63 1.25
CA THR A 535 2.25 -40.47 0.37
C THR A 535 3.54 -39.68 0.17
N ILE A 536 3.84 -39.37 -1.09
CA ILE A 536 4.94 -38.49 -1.53
C ILE A 536 4.34 -37.27 -2.23
N GLY A 537 4.66 -36.06 -1.77
CA GLY A 537 4.12 -34.81 -2.31
C GLY A 537 4.69 -34.36 -3.66
N ASP A 538 4.10 -33.30 -4.19
CA ASP A 538 4.43 -32.69 -5.49
C ASP A 538 5.84 -32.10 -5.48
N THR A 539 6.57 -32.23 -6.59
CA THR A 539 7.89 -31.59 -6.80
C THR A 539 8.93 -31.87 -5.70
N ILE A 540 8.76 -32.98 -4.96
CA ILE A 540 9.53 -33.33 -3.77
C ILE A 540 11.05 -33.21 -3.95
N PHE A 541 11.61 -33.65 -5.09
CA PHE A 541 13.04 -33.60 -5.40
C PHE A 541 13.37 -32.65 -6.56
N ARG A 542 12.50 -31.66 -6.83
CA ARG A 542 12.74 -30.71 -7.93
C ARG A 542 14.12 -30.05 -7.78
N ASN A 543 14.90 -30.04 -8.85
CA ASN A 543 16.28 -29.54 -8.94
C ASN A 543 17.29 -30.22 -7.98
N CYS A 544 17.03 -31.43 -7.50
CA CYS A 544 18.04 -32.24 -6.80
C CYS A 544 19.01 -32.88 -7.81
N SER A 545 19.88 -32.08 -8.41
CA SER A 545 20.79 -32.50 -9.48
C SER A 545 21.80 -33.58 -9.06
N GLY A 546 22.15 -33.64 -7.77
CA GLY A 546 23.03 -34.65 -7.20
C GLY A 546 22.38 -36.00 -6.95
N LEU A 547 21.04 -36.08 -6.98
CA LEU A 547 20.30 -37.27 -6.54
C LEU A 547 20.51 -38.42 -7.52
N LYS A 548 21.06 -39.52 -7.01
CA LYS A 548 21.42 -40.70 -7.82
C LYS A 548 20.42 -41.84 -7.68
N ASN A 549 19.92 -42.09 -6.47
CA ASN A 549 19.06 -43.23 -6.21
C ASN A 549 17.90 -42.84 -5.30
N VAL A 550 16.69 -43.23 -5.70
CA VAL A 550 15.49 -43.20 -4.87
C VAL A 550 14.83 -44.58 -4.91
N THR A 551 14.55 -45.13 -3.74
CA THR A 551 13.79 -46.38 -3.60
C THR A 551 12.36 -46.05 -3.18
N ILE A 552 11.38 -46.51 -3.96
CA ILE A 552 9.94 -46.39 -3.67
C ILE A 552 9.48 -47.73 -3.08
N SER A 553 9.01 -47.72 -1.83
CA SER A 553 8.54 -48.91 -1.11
C SER A 553 7.17 -49.40 -1.58
N ASP A 554 6.80 -50.62 -1.17
CA ASP A 554 5.52 -51.25 -1.50
C ASP A 554 4.31 -50.50 -0.89
N SER A 555 4.54 -49.71 0.17
CA SER A 555 3.52 -48.96 0.90
C SER A 555 3.11 -47.65 0.25
N VAL A 556 3.86 -47.13 -0.72
CA VAL A 556 3.53 -45.86 -1.40
C VAL A 556 2.29 -46.06 -2.26
N THR A 557 1.21 -45.38 -1.90
CA THR A 557 -0.07 -45.39 -2.63
C THR A 557 -0.26 -44.13 -3.47
N HIS A 558 0.48 -43.04 -3.19
CA HIS A 558 0.39 -41.79 -3.94
C HIS A 558 1.77 -41.12 -4.12
N ILE A 559 2.05 -40.69 -5.35
CA ILE A 559 3.20 -39.87 -5.73
C ILE A 559 2.66 -38.62 -6.43
N GLY A 560 3.02 -37.46 -5.90
CA GLY A 560 2.64 -36.17 -6.43
C GLY A 560 3.22 -35.85 -7.81
N ILE A 561 2.82 -34.71 -8.34
CA ILE A 561 3.19 -34.18 -9.65
C ILE A 561 4.69 -33.84 -9.71
N ASN A 562 5.34 -34.14 -10.83
CA ASN A 562 6.71 -33.71 -11.15
C ASN A 562 7.78 -34.00 -10.07
N PRO A 563 7.81 -35.18 -9.44
CA PRO A 563 8.60 -35.42 -8.24
C PRO A 563 10.11 -35.31 -8.45
N PHE A 564 10.59 -35.46 -9.70
CA PHE A 564 12.01 -35.54 -10.06
C PHE A 564 12.46 -34.50 -11.10
N ALA A 565 11.71 -33.41 -11.29
CA ALA A 565 12.10 -32.37 -12.25
C ALA A 565 13.53 -31.89 -12.01
N GLY A 566 14.37 -31.82 -13.06
CA GLY A 566 15.75 -31.34 -12.93
C GLY A 566 16.73 -32.31 -12.25
N CYS A 567 16.28 -33.49 -11.79
CA CYS A 567 17.15 -34.55 -11.30
C CYS A 567 17.91 -35.19 -12.47
N SER A 568 19.14 -34.74 -12.70
CA SER A 568 19.87 -35.05 -13.93
C SER A 568 20.50 -36.46 -13.96
N ASN A 569 20.63 -37.17 -12.85
CA ASN A 569 21.33 -38.48 -12.78
C ASN A 569 20.58 -39.51 -11.92
N ILE A 570 19.26 -39.36 -11.79
CA ILE A 570 18.46 -40.21 -10.92
C ILE A 570 18.19 -41.58 -11.53
N CYS A 571 18.28 -42.60 -10.68
CA CYS A 571 17.79 -43.95 -10.89
C CYS A 571 16.68 -44.21 -9.86
N ILE A 572 15.53 -44.70 -10.33
CA ILE A 572 14.42 -45.11 -9.48
C ILE A 572 14.44 -46.63 -9.37
N SER A 573 14.35 -47.14 -8.15
CA SER A 573 14.08 -48.55 -7.88
C SER A 573 12.74 -48.70 -7.19
N LEU A 574 11.96 -49.70 -7.60
CA LEU A 574 10.66 -50.03 -7.02
C LEU A 574 10.78 -51.33 -6.21
N SER A 575 10.16 -51.37 -5.04
CA SER A 575 10.02 -52.62 -4.29
C SER A 575 9.09 -53.62 -5.03
N PRO A 576 9.21 -54.95 -4.77
CA PRO A 576 8.58 -55.98 -5.61
C PRO A 576 7.06 -55.94 -5.72
N LYS A 577 6.36 -55.29 -4.79
CA LYS A 577 4.89 -55.17 -4.77
C LYS A 577 4.42 -53.71 -4.89
N SER A 578 5.27 -52.81 -5.42
CA SER A 578 4.89 -51.41 -5.64
C SER A 578 3.68 -51.29 -6.58
N ASN A 579 2.81 -50.32 -6.29
CA ASN A 579 1.67 -49.97 -7.16
C ASN A 579 2.08 -49.28 -8.47
N TYR A 580 3.37 -48.90 -8.59
CA TYR A 580 3.93 -48.23 -9.74
C TYR A 580 4.74 -49.20 -10.61
N LYS A 581 4.91 -48.84 -11.87
CA LYS A 581 5.75 -49.57 -12.82
C LYS A 581 6.81 -48.65 -13.39
N LEU A 582 8.04 -49.17 -13.49
CA LEU A 582 9.12 -48.50 -14.19
C LEU A 582 9.35 -49.20 -15.54
N VAL A 583 8.70 -48.70 -16.59
CA VAL A 583 8.80 -49.28 -17.93
C VAL A 583 10.10 -48.81 -18.60
N SER A 584 10.82 -49.75 -19.21
CA SER A 584 12.11 -49.52 -19.87
C SER A 584 13.14 -48.75 -19.01
N ASN A 585 13.05 -48.89 -17.67
CA ASN A 585 13.85 -48.18 -16.66
C ASN A 585 13.78 -46.64 -16.71
N ASN A 586 12.80 -46.05 -17.42
CA ASN A 586 12.75 -44.60 -17.63
C ASN A 586 11.36 -43.96 -17.47
N PHE A 587 10.28 -44.74 -17.56
CA PHE A 587 8.90 -44.24 -17.46
C PHE A 587 8.27 -44.71 -16.14
N LEU A 588 8.03 -43.78 -15.21
CA LEU A 588 7.32 -44.06 -13.97
C LEU A 588 5.81 -43.88 -14.18
N ILE A 589 5.07 -45.00 -14.13
CA ILE A 589 3.65 -45.07 -14.46
C ILE A 589 2.88 -45.65 -13.26
N ASP A 590 1.71 -45.10 -12.95
CA ASP A 590 0.80 -45.68 -11.95
C ASP A 590 0.00 -46.89 -12.48
N SER A 591 -0.90 -47.43 -11.66
CA SER A 591 -1.76 -48.54 -12.05
C SER A 591 -2.88 -48.18 -13.04
N ASN A 592 -3.20 -46.90 -13.21
CA ASN A 592 -4.25 -46.39 -14.10
C ASN A 592 -3.74 -45.94 -15.48
N GLY A 593 -2.42 -45.94 -15.67
CA GLY A 593 -1.78 -45.48 -16.91
C GLY A 593 -1.37 -44.01 -16.91
N LEU A 594 -1.36 -43.34 -15.75
CA LEU A 594 -0.79 -42.00 -15.60
C LEU A 594 0.73 -42.06 -15.65
N LEU A 595 1.34 -41.38 -16.64
CA LEU A 595 2.78 -41.16 -16.66
C LEU A 595 3.13 -40.00 -15.73
N ILE A 596 3.77 -40.32 -14.60
CA ILE A 596 4.11 -39.36 -13.53
C ILE A 596 5.41 -38.62 -13.87
N ALA A 597 6.41 -39.34 -14.37
CA ALA A 597 7.70 -38.77 -14.71
C ALA A 597 8.46 -39.62 -15.74
N TYR A 598 9.17 -38.94 -16.63
CA TYR A 598 10.23 -39.52 -17.45
C TYR A 598 11.59 -39.13 -16.89
N ILE A 599 12.39 -40.12 -16.50
CA ILE A 599 13.74 -39.93 -15.91
C ILE A 599 14.88 -40.25 -16.88
N GLY A 600 14.55 -40.61 -18.12
CA GLY A 600 15.55 -40.97 -19.13
C GLY A 600 16.25 -39.77 -19.76
N LYS A 601 17.29 -40.06 -20.55
CA LYS A 601 18.09 -39.04 -21.27
C LYS A 601 18.07 -39.20 -22.78
N SER A 602 17.25 -40.10 -23.30
CA SER A 602 17.24 -40.44 -24.72
C SER A 602 16.78 -39.27 -25.57
N LYS A 603 17.46 -39.06 -26.71
CA LYS A 603 17.07 -38.02 -27.68
C LYS A 603 15.78 -38.36 -28.41
N LYS A 604 15.45 -39.65 -28.52
CA LYS A 604 14.25 -40.16 -29.16
C LYS A 604 13.58 -41.16 -28.24
N ILE A 605 12.27 -41.02 -28.04
CA ILE A 605 11.49 -41.92 -27.18
C ILE A 605 10.15 -42.26 -27.84
N ILE A 606 9.65 -43.44 -27.48
CA ILE A 606 8.28 -43.88 -27.73
C ILE A 606 7.65 -44.06 -26.35
N ILE A 607 6.55 -43.36 -26.07
CA ILE A 607 5.84 -43.52 -24.81
C ILE A 607 5.13 -44.89 -24.83
N PRO A 608 5.18 -45.70 -23.75
CA PRO A 608 4.57 -47.02 -23.73
C PRO A 608 3.04 -46.99 -23.92
N ASP A 609 2.48 -47.98 -24.62
CA ASP A 609 1.02 -48.11 -24.87
C ASP A 609 0.18 -48.29 -23.58
N SER A 610 0.83 -48.57 -22.44
CA SER A 610 0.17 -48.59 -21.13
C SER A 610 -0.16 -47.20 -20.60
N VAL A 611 0.34 -46.12 -21.22
CA VAL A 611 0.08 -44.75 -20.80
C VAL A 611 -1.23 -44.26 -21.41
N THR A 612 -2.14 -43.81 -20.56
CA THR A 612 -3.45 -43.24 -20.92
C THR A 612 -3.51 -41.72 -20.72
N THR A 613 -2.67 -41.19 -19.83
CA THR A 613 -2.54 -39.75 -19.54
C THR A 613 -1.07 -39.40 -19.37
N ILE A 614 -0.59 -38.36 -20.06
CA ILE A 614 0.71 -37.76 -19.77
C ILE A 614 0.49 -36.72 -18.67
N GLY A 615 0.94 -37.04 -17.46
CA GLY A 615 0.69 -36.22 -16.29
C GLY A 615 1.42 -34.88 -16.30
N ASN A 616 1.01 -34.01 -15.38
CA ASN A 616 1.55 -32.68 -15.21
C ASN A 616 3.08 -32.74 -15.12
N HIS A 617 3.76 -31.95 -15.95
CA HIS A 617 5.22 -31.88 -16.02
C HIS A 617 5.97 -33.20 -16.26
N ALA A 618 5.33 -34.27 -16.75
CA ALA A 618 5.97 -35.59 -16.87
C ALA A 618 7.31 -35.59 -17.64
N PHE A 619 7.47 -34.70 -18.63
CA PHE A 619 8.70 -34.47 -19.40
C PHE A 619 9.34 -33.10 -19.14
N HIS A 620 8.93 -32.37 -18.09
CA HIS A 620 9.41 -31.02 -17.86
C HIS A 620 10.95 -30.94 -17.82
N SER A 621 11.51 -29.96 -18.54
CA SER A 621 12.96 -29.75 -18.63
C SER A 621 13.75 -30.95 -19.19
N CYS A 622 13.14 -31.82 -20.00
CA CYS A 622 13.86 -32.86 -20.75
C CYS A 622 14.70 -32.25 -21.90
N LYS A 623 15.80 -31.58 -21.55
CA LYS A 623 16.65 -30.81 -22.47
C LYS A 623 17.34 -31.65 -23.55
N SER A 624 17.44 -32.96 -23.39
CA SER A 624 18.02 -33.85 -24.42
C SER A 624 17.00 -34.39 -25.40
N LEU A 625 15.71 -34.35 -25.07
CA LEU A 625 14.65 -34.92 -25.89
C LEU A 625 14.50 -34.12 -27.18
N GLN A 626 14.60 -34.80 -28.32
CA GLN A 626 14.46 -34.22 -29.66
C GLN A 626 13.20 -34.70 -30.37
N ASN A 627 12.78 -35.96 -30.14
CA ASN A 627 11.61 -36.54 -30.78
C ASN A 627 10.85 -37.42 -29.78
N VAL A 628 9.53 -37.27 -29.71
CA VAL A 628 8.64 -38.11 -28.91
C VAL A 628 7.49 -38.61 -29.78
N VAL A 629 7.21 -39.90 -29.67
CA VAL A 629 6.00 -40.53 -30.23
C VAL A 629 5.04 -40.81 -29.09
N ILE A 630 3.85 -40.20 -29.15
CA ILE A 630 2.77 -40.37 -28.19
C ILE A 630 1.80 -41.44 -28.74
N PRO A 631 1.52 -42.54 -28.03
CA PRO A 631 0.66 -43.63 -28.52
C PRO A 631 -0.83 -43.24 -28.46
N ASN A 632 -1.65 -43.88 -29.29
CA ASN A 632 -3.11 -43.67 -29.36
C ASN A 632 -3.87 -44.06 -28.08
N SER A 633 -3.19 -44.67 -27.09
CA SER A 633 -3.75 -44.89 -25.76
C SER A 633 -3.88 -43.59 -24.95
N VAL A 634 -3.10 -42.55 -25.28
CA VAL A 634 -3.07 -41.28 -24.55
C VAL A 634 -4.27 -40.40 -24.93
N LYS A 635 -5.06 -40.02 -23.93
CA LYS A 635 -6.26 -39.17 -24.09
C LYS A 635 -6.04 -37.71 -23.72
N THR A 636 -5.04 -37.45 -22.89
CA THR A 636 -4.77 -36.12 -22.32
C THR A 636 -3.28 -35.85 -22.24
N ILE A 637 -2.86 -34.65 -22.66
CA ILE A 637 -1.53 -34.09 -22.42
C ILE A 637 -1.70 -32.96 -21.40
N SER A 638 -1.34 -33.23 -20.15
CA SER A 638 -1.68 -32.34 -19.05
C SER A 638 -0.71 -31.17 -18.87
N ASP A 639 -1.03 -30.29 -17.91
CA ASP A 639 -0.33 -29.04 -17.65
C ASP A 639 1.20 -29.17 -17.66
N SER A 640 1.86 -28.33 -18.45
CA SER A 640 3.31 -28.25 -18.55
C SER A 640 4.02 -29.58 -18.88
N ALA A 641 3.31 -30.59 -19.42
CA ALA A 641 3.83 -31.94 -19.66
C ALA A 641 5.20 -31.96 -20.35
N PHE A 642 5.39 -31.16 -21.40
CA PHE A 642 6.64 -31.02 -22.16
C PHE A 642 7.32 -29.66 -21.97
N SER A 643 6.91 -28.87 -20.98
CA SER A 643 7.47 -27.54 -20.71
C SER A 643 8.99 -27.57 -20.57
N SER A 644 9.68 -26.62 -21.20
CA SER A 644 11.13 -26.48 -21.23
C SER A 644 11.90 -27.66 -21.86
N CYS A 645 11.24 -28.50 -22.67
CA CYS A 645 11.92 -29.44 -23.57
C CYS A 645 12.58 -28.68 -24.73
N SER A 646 13.62 -27.90 -24.44
CA SER A 646 14.17 -26.90 -25.35
C SER A 646 14.76 -27.46 -26.65
N SER A 647 15.08 -28.77 -26.67
CA SER A 647 15.64 -29.47 -27.84
C SER A 647 14.59 -30.25 -28.63
N LEU A 648 13.32 -30.27 -28.19
CA LEU A 648 12.25 -31.00 -28.86
C LEU A 648 12.00 -30.38 -30.22
N GLN A 649 12.13 -31.16 -31.30
CA GLN A 649 12.05 -30.68 -32.69
C GLN A 649 10.68 -30.95 -33.32
N SER A 650 10.06 -32.08 -32.96
CA SER A 650 8.74 -32.49 -33.45
C SER A 650 8.00 -33.32 -32.42
N VAL A 651 6.68 -33.16 -32.39
CA VAL A 651 5.74 -33.99 -31.63
C VAL A 651 4.56 -34.35 -32.54
N THR A 652 4.18 -35.62 -32.53
CA THR A 652 2.93 -36.08 -33.16
C THR A 652 1.92 -36.31 -32.04
N ILE A 653 0.87 -35.50 -32.00
CA ILE A 653 -0.24 -35.65 -31.06
C ILE A 653 -1.26 -36.61 -31.69
N PRO A 654 -1.64 -37.72 -31.03
CA PRO A 654 -2.54 -38.71 -31.60
C PRO A 654 -4.01 -38.26 -31.54
N ASP A 655 -4.84 -38.80 -32.44
CA ASP A 655 -6.29 -38.48 -32.57
C ASP A 655 -7.13 -38.84 -31.34
N SER A 656 -6.54 -39.53 -30.36
CA SER A 656 -7.15 -39.81 -29.07
C SER A 656 -7.09 -38.62 -28.10
N VAL A 657 -6.24 -37.62 -28.36
CA VAL A 657 -6.06 -36.45 -27.49
C VAL A 657 -7.16 -35.43 -27.74
N THR A 658 -7.87 -35.05 -26.68
CA THR A 658 -9.00 -34.08 -26.77
C THR A 658 -8.65 -32.69 -26.25
N THR A 659 -7.60 -32.58 -25.44
CA THR A 659 -7.18 -31.33 -24.81
C THR A 659 -5.66 -31.23 -24.76
N ILE A 660 -5.14 -30.04 -25.09
CA ILE A 660 -3.76 -29.62 -24.82
C ILE A 660 -3.85 -28.59 -23.68
N GLU A 661 -3.44 -28.97 -22.47
CA GLU A 661 -3.64 -28.12 -21.28
C GLU A 661 -2.59 -26.99 -21.16
N GLU A 662 -2.62 -26.26 -20.04
CA GLU A 662 -1.85 -25.04 -19.83
C GLU A 662 -0.34 -25.31 -19.95
N SER A 663 0.37 -24.44 -20.67
CA SER A 663 1.83 -24.48 -20.80
C SER A 663 2.42 -25.82 -21.29
N ALA A 664 1.62 -26.71 -21.89
CA ALA A 664 2.01 -28.08 -22.25
C ALA A 664 3.34 -28.17 -23.02
N PHE A 665 3.61 -27.24 -23.94
CA PHE A 665 4.85 -27.12 -24.73
C PHE A 665 5.60 -25.79 -24.51
N TYR A 666 5.37 -25.13 -23.36
CA TYR A 666 6.02 -23.87 -22.98
C TYR A 666 7.55 -23.95 -23.12
N LEU A 667 8.22 -22.96 -23.73
CA LEU A 667 9.67 -22.93 -23.97
C LEU A 667 10.24 -24.15 -24.74
N CYS A 668 9.46 -24.85 -25.56
CA CYS A 668 9.97 -25.81 -26.54
C CYS A 668 10.62 -25.09 -27.72
N LYS A 669 11.76 -24.42 -27.47
CA LYS A 669 12.41 -23.47 -28.38
C LYS A 669 12.81 -24.05 -29.74
N SER A 670 13.09 -25.35 -29.82
CA SER A 670 13.48 -26.03 -31.07
C SER A 670 12.32 -26.66 -31.83
N LEU A 671 11.09 -26.54 -31.33
CA LEU A 671 9.91 -27.20 -31.90
C LEU A 671 9.57 -26.54 -33.23
N GLN A 672 9.70 -27.28 -34.33
CA GLN A 672 9.54 -26.72 -35.69
C GLN A 672 8.12 -26.86 -36.21
N ASN A 673 7.50 -28.00 -35.93
CA ASN A 673 6.18 -28.36 -36.44
C ASN A 673 5.39 -29.10 -35.35
N VAL A 674 4.10 -28.79 -35.27
CA VAL A 674 3.12 -29.49 -34.43
C VAL A 674 1.87 -29.72 -35.26
N THR A 675 1.43 -30.96 -35.33
CA THR A 675 0.11 -31.31 -35.89
C THR A 675 -0.85 -31.48 -34.72
N ILE A 676 -1.87 -30.61 -34.65
CA ILE A 676 -2.96 -30.69 -33.67
C ILE A 676 -4.10 -31.48 -34.34
N PRO A 677 -4.53 -32.63 -33.79
CA PRO A 677 -5.55 -33.47 -34.42
C PRO A 677 -6.97 -32.90 -34.22
N ASP A 678 -7.89 -33.26 -35.12
CA ASP A 678 -9.30 -32.82 -35.14
C ASP A 678 -10.11 -33.22 -33.90
N SER A 679 -9.54 -34.05 -33.03
CA SER A 679 -10.11 -34.41 -31.74
C SER A 679 -9.92 -33.32 -30.68
N VAL A 680 -8.97 -32.39 -30.86
CA VAL A 680 -8.65 -31.36 -29.87
C VAL A 680 -9.69 -30.25 -29.88
N THR A 681 -10.29 -29.97 -28.73
CA THR A 681 -11.28 -28.88 -28.56
C THR A 681 -10.71 -27.64 -27.88
N THR A 682 -9.60 -27.79 -27.15
CA THR A 682 -9.03 -26.73 -26.31
C THR A 682 -7.50 -26.69 -26.42
N ILE A 683 -6.95 -25.49 -26.65
CA ILE A 683 -5.53 -25.16 -26.49
C ILE A 683 -5.40 -24.24 -25.27
N GLY A 684 -4.73 -24.71 -24.21
CA GLY A 684 -4.59 -24.01 -22.94
C GLY A 684 -3.77 -22.71 -23.01
N GLU A 685 -3.82 -21.93 -21.92
CA GLU A 685 -3.01 -20.73 -21.74
C GLU A 685 -1.51 -21.06 -21.86
N SER A 686 -0.77 -20.21 -22.57
CA SER A 686 0.68 -20.36 -22.79
C SER A 686 1.15 -21.72 -23.37
N ALA A 687 0.24 -22.52 -23.96
CA ALA A 687 0.52 -23.89 -24.38
C ALA A 687 1.76 -24.04 -25.28
N PHE A 688 2.00 -23.11 -26.21
CA PHE A 688 3.16 -23.05 -27.10
C PHE A 688 4.00 -21.77 -26.90
N TYR A 689 3.93 -21.16 -25.71
CA TYR A 689 4.67 -19.94 -25.39
C TYR A 689 6.17 -20.10 -25.65
N SER A 690 6.75 -19.17 -26.41
CA SER A 690 8.15 -19.10 -26.79
C SER A 690 8.69 -20.38 -27.46
N CYS A 691 7.83 -21.04 -28.25
CA CYS A 691 8.24 -22.02 -29.26
C CYS A 691 8.91 -21.33 -30.45
N LYS A 692 10.09 -20.74 -30.22
CA LYS A 692 10.75 -19.82 -31.17
C LYS A 692 11.00 -20.37 -32.57
N SER A 693 11.15 -21.69 -32.73
CA SER A 693 11.39 -22.34 -34.04
C SER A 693 10.12 -22.79 -34.75
N LEU A 694 8.94 -22.60 -34.14
CA LEU A 694 7.67 -23.11 -34.66
C LEU A 694 7.28 -22.32 -35.90
N GLN A 695 7.31 -22.96 -37.07
CA GLN A 695 7.10 -22.28 -38.35
C GLN A 695 5.63 -22.30 -38.78
N ASN A 696 4.98 -23.44 -38.57
CA ASN A 696 3.61 -23.69 -39.00
C ASN A 696 2.83 -24.40 -37.90
N VAL A 697 1.60 -23.95 -37.68
CA VAL A 697 0.60 -24.62 -36.84
C VAL A 697 -0.71 -24.62 -37.58
N THR A 698 -1.30 -25.81 -37.73
CA THR A 698 -2.68 -25.97 -38.17
C THR A 698 -3.53 -26.16 -36.93
N ILE A 699 -4.44 -25.21 -36.67
CA ILE A 699 -5.43 -25.31 -35.59
C ILE A 699 -6.72 -25.88 -36.20
N PRO A 700 -7.20 -27.06 -35.77
CA PRO A 700 -8.36 -27.69 -36.38
C PRO A 700 -9.68 -27.00 -36.00
N ASP A 701 -10.70 -27.16 -36.84
CA ASP A 701 -12.04 -26.57 -36.69
C ASP A 701 -12.81 -27.05 -35.44
N SER A 702 -12.29 -28.08 -34.77
CA SER A 702 -12.79 -28.57 -33.48
C SER A 702 -12.42 -27.67 -32.31
N VAL A 703 -11.38 -26.83 -32.43
CA VAL A 703 -10.85 -26.02 -31.33
C VAL A 703 -11.78 -24.84 -31.06
N THR A 704 -12.49 -24.84 -29.93
CA THR A 704 -13.37 -23.73 -29.54
C THR A 704 -12.65 -22.66 -28.73
N THR A 705 -11.52 -23.01 -28.11
CA THR A 705 -10.81 -22.16 -27.15
C THR A 705 -9.30 -22.15 -27.40
N ILE A 706 -8.73 -20.95 -27.55
CA ILE A 706 -7.28 -20.70 -27.56
C ILE A 706 -6.95 -19.80 -26.37
N GLY A 707 -6.19 -20.31 -25.40
CA GLY A 707 -5.86 -19.61 -24.18
C GLY A 707 -4.99 -18.35 -24.38
N LYS A 708 -4.93 -17.51 -23.35
CA LYS A 708 -4.08 -16.31 -23.33
C LYS A 708 -2.62 -16.69 -23.58
N SER A 709 -1.89 -15.85 -24.30
CA SER A 709 -0.47 -16.07 -24.63
C SER A 709 -0.11 -17.42 -25.26
N ALA A 710 -1.08 -18.18 -25.80
CA ALA A 710 -0.85 -19.56 -26.26
C ALA A 710 0.29 -19.70 -27.27
N PHE A 711 0.51 -18.71 -28.14
CA PHE A 711 1.60 -18.67 -29.12
C PHE A 711 2.51 -17.44 -28.94
N TYR A 712 2.55 -16.83 -27.76
CA TYR A 712 3.43 -15.69 -27.45
C TYR A 712 4.89 -16.01 -27.80
N SER A 713 5.62 -15.09 -28.44
CA SER A 713 7.04 -15.24 -28.80
C SER A 713 7.35 -16.48 -29.66
N CYS A 714 6.38 -16.94 -30.46
CA CYS A 714 6.63 -17.89 -31.56
C CYS A 714 7.28 -17.15 -32.75
N GLU A 715 8.52 -16.71 -32.58
CA GLU A 715 9.22 -15.79 -33.49
C GLU A 715 9.33 -16.28 -34.94
N SER A 716 9.33 -17.59 -35.19
CA SER A 716 9.40 -18.17 -36.55
C SER A 716 8.04 -18.46 -37.20
N LEU A 717 6.92 -18.24 -36.49
CA LEU A 717 5.59 -18.61 -36.95
C LEU A 717 5.15 -17.70 -38.10
N GLN A 718 4.92 -18.28 -39.29
CA GLN A 718 4.71 -17.49 -40.50
C GLN A 718 3.23 -17.25 -40.82
N ASN A 719 2.38 -18.24 -40.59
CA ASN A 719 0.96 -18.18 -40.92
C ASN A 719 0.15 -18.90 -39.86
N VAL A 720 -1.01 -18.34 -39.52
CA VAL A 720 -2.00 -18.96 -38.62
C VAL A 720 -3.40 -18.75 -39.19
N THR A 721 -4.19 -19.82 -39.19
CA THR A 721 -5.64 -19.75 -39.46
C THR A 721 -6.36 -19.97 -38.14
N ILE A 722 -7.18 -19.00 -37.73
CA ILE A 722 -8.04 -19.14 -36.55
C ILE A 722 -9.30 -19.88 -37.02
N PRO A 723 -9.70 -20.99 -36.35
CA PRO A 723 -10.83 -21.80 -36.79
C PRO A 723 -12.19 -21.13 -36.51
N ASN A 724 -13.20 -21.48 -37.31
CA ASN A 724 -14.55 -20.89 -37.25
C ASN A 724 -15.34 -21.20 -35.95
N SER A 725 -14.79 -22.05 -35.10
CA SER A 725 -15.30 -22.40 -33.77
C SER A 725 -14.85 -21.41 -32.68
N VAL A 726 -13.82 -20.59 -32.93
CA VAL A 726 -13.25 -19.66 -31.94
C VAL A 726 -14.05 -18.36 -31.91
N THR A 727 -14.48 -17.96 -30.71
CA THR A 727 -15.21 -16.69 -30.48
C THR A 727 -14.34 -15.56 -29.98
N THR A 728 -13.15 -15.83 -29.47
CA THR A 728 -12.25 -14.82 -28.88
C THR A 728 -10.81 -15.09 -29.27
N VAL A 729 -10.13 -14.06 -29.78
CA VAL A 729 -8.67 -14.04 -29.93
C VAL A 729 -8.11 -13.50 -28.61
N GLY A 730 -7.55 -14.37 -27.77
CA GLY A 730 -7.18 -14.02 -26.39
C GLY A 730 -6.03 -13.01 -26.27
N ASP A 731 -5.85 -12.47 -25.07
CA ASP A 731 -4.77 -11.52 -24.77
C ASP A 731 -3.41 -12.12 -25.10
N ARG A 732 -2.55 -11.32 -25.75
CA ARG A 732 -1.16 -11.66 -26.11
C ARG A 732 -0.97 -12.96 -26.89
N VAL A 733 -2.03 -13.52 -27.48
CA VAL A 733 -2.00 -14.87 -28.08
C VAL A 733 -0.92 -15.04 -29.16
N PHE A 734 -0.66 -14.01 -29.98
CA PHE A 734 0.41 -13.97 -30.98
C PHE A 734 1.40 -12.82 -30.74
N ASP A 735 1.49 -12.26 -29.53
CA ASP A 735 2.47 -11.20 -29.22
C ASP A 735 3.90 -11.71 -29.52
N GLU A 736 4.76 -10.85 -30.06
CA GLU A 736 6.13 -11.15 -30.50
C GLU A 736 6.27 -12.27 -31.55
N CYS A 737 5.20 -12.63 -32.29
CA CYS A 737 5.30 -13.49 -33.48
C CYS A 737 5.90 -12.72 -34.68
N THR A 738 7.19 -12.39 -34.60
CA THR A 738 7.85 -11.45 -35.52
C THR A 738 7.87 -11.89 -36.99
N ALA A 739 7.82 -13.19 -37.29
CA ALA A 739 7.73 -13.72 -38.65
C ALA A 739 6.30 -13.86 -39.21
N LEU A 740 5.25 -13.58 -38.41
CA LEU A 740 3.86 -13.79 -38.83
C LEU A 740 3.51 -12.82 -39.95
N GLN A 741 3.18 -13.34 -41.14
CA GLN A 741 2.89 -12.55 -42.34
C GLN A 741 1.39 -12.29 -42.52
N GLY A 742 0.55 -13.24 -42.10
CA GLY A 742 -0.90 -13.15 -42.24
C GLY A 742 -1.64 -13.95 -41.18
N VAL A 743 -2.79 -13.40 -40.77
CA VAL A 743 -3.77 -14.06 -39.89
C VAL A 743 -5.16 -13.93 -40.51
N THR A 744 -5.88 -15.04 -40.55
CA THR A 744 -7.30 -15.04 -40.93
C THR A 744 -8.15 -15.08 -39.67
N ILE A 745 -8.93 -14.02 -39.44
CA ILE A 745 -9.89 -13.92 -38.33
C ILE A 745 -11.29 -14.28 -38.87
N PRO A 746 -11.91 -15.39 -38.41
CA PRO A 746 -13.20 -15.83 -38.92
C PRO A 746 -14.38 -15.02 -38.35
N ASN A 747 -15.54 -15.07 -39.02
CA ASN A 747 -16.78 -14.39 -38.62
C ASN A 747 -17.40 -14.92 -37.31
N SER A 748 -16.81 -15.93 -36.68
CA SER A 748 -17.18 -16.38 -35.34
C SER A 748 -16.58 -15.53 -34.23
N VAL A 749 -15.50 -14.79 -34.52
CA VAL A 749 -14.77 -14.00 -33.52
C VAL A 749 -15.56 -12.76 -33.14
N ILE A 750 -15.83 -12.62 -31.84
CA ILE A 750 -16.54 -11.51 -31.20
C ILE A 750 -15.55 -10.50 -30.62
N SER A 751 -14.40 -10.96 -30.12
CA SER A 751 -13.43 -10.10 -29.44
C SER A 751 -11.97 -10.40 -29.81
N ILE A 752 -11.17 -9.33 -29.93
CA ILE A 752 -9.71 -9.38 -30.05
C ILE A 752 -9.12 -8.79 -28.76
N GLY A 753 -8.32 -9.56 -28.03
CA GLY A 753 -7.77 -9.21 -26.73
C GLY A 753 -6.61 -8.22 -26.78
N ASP A 754 -6.13 -7.85 -25.59
CA ASP A 754 -5.04 -6.90 -25.41
C ASP A 754 -3.74 -7.45 -26.00
N ASN A 755 -3.02 -6.64 -26.76
CA ASN A 755 -1.72 -6.98 -27.35
C ASN A 755 -1.74 -8.26 -28.23
N ALA A 756 -2.91 -8.69 -28.72
CA ALA A 756 -3.07 -9.98 -29.41
C ALA A 756 -2.07 -10.23 -30.54
N PHE A 757 -1.67 -9.18 -31.28
CA PHE A 757 -0.68 -9.23 -32.36
C PHE A 757 0.45 -8.21 -32.15
N ARG A 758 0.72 -7.80 -30.92
CA ARG A 758 1.80 -6.85 -30.62
C ARG A 758 3.15 -7.41 -31.12
N ASN A 759 4.01 -6.51 -31.62
CA ASN A 759 5.31 -6.81 -32.19
C ASN A 759 5.32 -7.89 -33.30
N CYS A 760 4.19 -8.14 -33.98
CA CYS A 760 4.15 -8.93 -35.22
C CYS A 760 4.68 -8.09 -36.39
N THR A 761 6.00 -7.86 -36.41
CA THR A 761 6.66 -6.89 -37.30
C THR A 761 6.53 -7.21 -38.80
N SER A 762 6.33 -8.49 -39.15
CA SER A 762 6.13 -8.96 -40.52
C SER A 762 4.66 -9.01 -40.96
N LEU A 763 3.71 -8.71 -40.07
CA LEU A 763 2.28 -8.85 -40.36
C LEU A 763 1.84 -7.83 -41.41
N LEU A 764 1.36 -8.33 -42.55
CA LEU A 764 1.04 -7.50 -43.72
C LEU A 764 -0.43 -7.11 -43.79
N LYS A 765 -1.34 -8.02 -43.39
CA LYS A 765 -2.78 -7.78 -43.51
C LYS A 765 -3.55 -8.44 -42.38
N VAL A 766 -4.52 -7.70 -41.85
CA VAL A 766 -5.57 -8.21 -40.96
C VAL A 766 -6.92 -7.75 -41.50
N THR A 767 -7.88 -8.67 -41.57
CA THR A 767 -9.28 -8.34 -41.87
C THR A 767 -10.09 -8.50 -40.60
N ILE A 768 -10.75 -7.44 -40.14
CA ILE A 768 -11.63 -7.48 -38.97
C ILE A 768 -13.04 -7.86 -39.46
N PRO A 769 -13.61 -9.00 -39.02
CA PRO A 769 -14.93 -9.44 -39.44
C PRO A 769 -16.07 -8.61 -38.84
N ASP A 770 -17.26 -8.71 -39.44
CA ASP A 770 -18.47 -7.99 -39.00
C ASP A 770 -18.89 -8.35 -37.56
N SER A 771 -18.51 -9.54 -37.10
CA SER A 771 -18.83 -10.09 -35.79
C SER A 771 -18.04 -9.47 -34.64
N VAL A 772 -16.92 -8.78 -34.91
CA VAL A 772 -16.09 -8.21 -33.84
C VAL A 772 -16.78 -7.00 -33.24
N THR A 773 -17.05 -7.07 -31.94
CA THR A 773 -17.63 -5.99 -31.14
C THR A 773 -16.68 -5.44 -30.09
N HIS A 774 -15.54 -6.09 -29.85
CA HIS A 774 -14.53 -5.63 -28.92
C HIS A 774 -13.09 -5.82 -29.44
N ILE A 775 -12.26 -4.79 -29.30
CA ILE A 775 -10.82 -4.82 -29.59
C ILE A 775 -10.12 -4.19 -28.39
N GLY A 776 -9.20 -4.95 -27.79
CA GLY A 776 -8.42 -4.53 -26.63
C GLY A 776 -7.38 -3.45 -26.92
N ILE A 777 -6.54 -3.19 -25.93
CA ILE A 777 -5.46 -2.20 -25.97
C ILE A 777 -4.27 -2.74 -26.76
N ASN A 778 -3.64 -1.89 -27.59
CA ASN A 778 -2.42 -2.21 -28.36
C ASN A 778 -2.46 -3.52 -29.19
N PRO A 779 -3.58 -3.87 -29.85
CA PRO A 779 -3.69 -5.16 -30.55
C PRO A 779 -2.65 -5.31 -31.66
N PHE A 780 -2.15 -4.20 -32.22
CA PHE A 780 -1.21 -4.16 -33.34
C PHE A 780 0.02 -3.27 -33.06
N GLU A 781 0.35 -2.98 -31.80
CA GLU A 781 1.54 -2.18 -31.47
C GLU A 781 2.80 -2.81 -32.08
N GLY A 782 3.70 -2.02 -32.68
CA GLY A 782 4.94 -2.52 -33.28
C GLY A 782 4.76 -3.26 -34.62
N CYS A 783 3.53 -3.50 -35.08
CA CYS A 783 3.24 -4.07 -36.40
C CYS A 783 3.62 -3.07 -37.50
N SER A 784 4.86 -3.18 -37.97
CA SER A 784 5.45 -2.12 -38.78
C SER A 784 4.88 -2.04 -40.19
N ASN A 785 4.31 -3.07 -40.80
CA ASN A 785 3.86 -3.03 -42.20
C ASN A 785 2.40 -3.45 -42.39
N ILE A 786 1.61 -3.38 -41.31
CA ILE A 786 0.24 -3.87 -41.31
C ILE A 786 -0.70 -2.99 -42.12
N CYS A 787 -1.56 -3.64 -42.91
CA CYS A 787 -2.75 -3.06 -43.50
C CYS A 787 -3.99 -3.67 -42.82
N ILE A 788 -4.76 -2.84 -42.12
CA ILE A 788 -6.05 -3.25 -41.56
C ILE A 788 -7.13 -3.05 -42.64
N SER A 789 -8.00 -4.05 -42.78
CA SER A 789 -9.22 -3.96 -43.58
C SER A 789 -10.41 -4.36 -42.71
N LEU A 790 -11.57 -3.77 -43.00
CA LEU A 790 -12.80 -4.01 -42.25
C LEU A 790 -13.81 -4.70 -43.16
N SER A 791 -14.57 -5.64 -42.61
CA SER A 791 -15.69 -6.23 -43.32
C SER A 791 -16.85 -5.22 -43.49
N PRO A 792 -17.74 -5.39 -44.50
CA PRO A 792 -18.67 -4.34 -44.91
C PRO A 792 -19.62 -3.81 -43.85
N LYS A 793 -19.90 -4.58 -42.79
CA LYS A 793 -20.80 -4.21 -41.67
C LYS A 793 -20.06 -4.11 -40.33
N SER A 794 -18.74 -3.95 -40.35
CA SER A 794 -17.95 -3.77 -39.14
C SER A 794 -18.46 -2.57 -38.32
N SER A 795 -18.51 -2.74 -37.00
CA SER A 795 -18.83 -1.68 -36.04
C SER A 795 -17.71 -0.63 -35.91
N TYR A 796 -16.52 -0.95 -36.43
CA TYR A 796 -15.36 -0.08 -36.46
C TYR A 796 -15.26 0.70 -37.76
N LYS A 797 -14.49 1.78 -37.73
CA LYS A 797 -14.15 2.59 -38.89
C LYS A 797 -12.65 2.73 -39.00
N LEU A 798 -12.13 2.59 -40.21
CA LEU A 798 -10.74 2.88 -40.54
C LEU A 798 -10.70 4.19 -41.32
N VAL A 799 -10.41 5.29 -40.63
CA VAL A 799 -10.37 6.62 -41.24
C VAL A 799 -8.98 6.87 -41.81
N SER A 800 -8.90 7.42 -43.03
CA SER A 800 -7.65 7.73 -43.75
C SER A 800 -6.66 6.55 -43.82
N ASN A 801 -7.18 5.31 -43.78
CA ASN A 801 -6.42 4.05 -43.74
C ASN A 801 -5.45 3.89 -42.55
N ASN A 802 -5.55 4.72 -41.50
CA ASN A 802 -4.56 4.73 -40.41
C ASN A 802 -5.16 4.85 -39.00
N PHE A 803 -6.41 5.28 -38.85
CA PHE A 803 -7.07 5.47 -37.55
C PHE A 803 -8.17 4.43 -37.36
N LEU A 804 -7.95 3.48 -36.46
CA LEU A 804 -8.95 2.47 -36.09
C LEU A 804 -9.82 3.02 -34.95
N ILE A 805 -11.09 3.29 -35.24
CA ILE A 805 -12.02 3.99 -34.35
C ILE A 805 -13.27 3.11 -34.16
N ASP A 806 -13.80 3.03 -32.94
CA ASP A 806 -15.08 2.34 -32.68
C ASP A 806 -16.31 3.20 -33.01
N SER A 807 -17.51 2.66 -32.77
CA SER A 807 -18.77 3.37 -33.01
C SER A 807 -19.00 4.58 -32.08
N ASN A 808 -18.31 4.65 -30.94
CA ASN A 808 -18.43 5.71 -29.92
C ASN A 808 -17.38 6.82 -30.09
N GLY A 809 -16.49 6.71 -31.09
CA GLY A 809 -15.41 7.66 -31.32
C GLY A 809 -14.16 7.41 -30.47
N LEU A 810 -13.99 6.22 -29.90
CA LEU A 810 -12.74 5.81 -29.26
C LEU A 810 -11.71 5.47 -30.35
N LEU A 811 -10.60 6.21 -30.38
CA LEU A 811 -9.43 5.84 -31.18
C LEU A 811 -8.66 4.74 -30.46
N ILE A 812 -8.74 3.52 -30.99
CA ILE A 812 -8.13 2.32 -30.41
C ILE A 812 -6.65 2.22 -30.77
N ALA A 813 -6.32 2.48 -32.03
CA ALA A 813 -4.95 2.39 -32.53
C ALA A 813 -4.73 3.29 -33.74
N TYR A 814 -3.54 3.89 -33.80
CA TYR A 814 -2.98 4.50 -35.00
C TYR A 814 -1.91 3.60 -35.60
N ILE A 815 -2.13 3.14 -36.84
CA ILE A 815 -1.22 2.23 -37.57
C ILE A 815 -0.38 2.94 -38.63
N GLY A 816 -0.50 4.26 -38.74
CA GLY A 816 0.19 5.04 -39.76
C GLY A 816 1.65 5.33 -39.43
N LYS A 817 2.42 5.74 -40.44
CA LYS A 817 3.84 6.12 -40.31
C LYS A 817 4.12 7.59 -40.52
N SER A 818 3.08 8.39 -40.76
CA SER A 818 3.20 9.80 -41.13
C SER A 818 3.85 10.61 -40.02
N LYS A 819 4.80 11.49 -40.40
CA LYS A 819 5.45 12.43 -39.48
C LYS A 819 4.52 13.53 -38.98
N LYS A 820 3.46 13.83 -39.73
CA LYS A 820 2.44 14.82 -39.38
C LYS A 820 1.07 14.20 -39.60
N ILE A 821 0.20 14.33 -38.60
CA ILE A 821 -1.18 13.83 -38.68
C ILE A 821 -2.17 14.85 -38.12
N ILE A 822 -3.40 14.74 -38.61
CA ILE A 822 -4.59 15.39 -38.06
C ILE A 822 -5.50 14.24 -37.62
N ILE A 823 -5.84 14.20 -36.34
CA ILE A 823 -6.78 13.19 -35.82
C ILE A 823 -8.19 13.53 -36.37
N PRO A 824 -8.97 12.55 -36.87
CA PRO A 824 -10.30 12.82 -37.42
C PRO A 824 -11.28 13.40 -36.40
N ASP A 825 -12.15 14.31 -36.83
CA ASP A 825 -13.20 14.93 -35.97
C ASP A 825 -14.24 13.92 -35.44
N THR A 826 -14.23 12.68 -35.92
CA THR A 826 -15.05 11.59 -35.38
C THR A 826 -14.49 10.99 -34.08
N VAL A 827 -13.27 11.38 -33.68
CA VAL A 827 -12.64 10.89 -32.43
C VAL A 827 -13.11 11.73 -31.25
N MET A 828 -13.72 11.07 -30.27
CA MET A 828 -14.16 11.65 -29.00
C MET A 828 -13.17 11.37 -27.86
N THR A 829 -12.48 10.23 -27.91
CA THR A 829 -11.49 9.81 -26.91
C THR A 829 -10.27 9.25 -27.61
N ILE A 830 -9.07 9.74 -27.27
CA ILE A 830 -7.82 9.08 -27.65
C ILE A 830 -7.57 7.98 -26.64
N GLY A 831 -7.77 6.73 -27.05
CA GLY A 831 -7.73 5.56 -26.18
C GLY A 831 -6.36 5.28 -25.58
N ASN A 832 -6.35 4.39 -24.59
CA ASN A 832 -5.12 3.92 -23.96
C ASN A 832 -4.14 3.45 -25.02
N HIS A 833 -2.91 3.96 -24.97
CA HIS A 833 -1.83 3.55 -25.86
C HIS A 833 -2.09 3.75 -27.38
N ALA A 834 -3.10 4.52 -27.78
CA ALA A 834 -3.50 4.65 -29.19
C ALA A 834 -2.37 5.06 -30.17
N PHE A 835 -1.40 5.87 -29.70
CA PHE A 835 -0.18 6.28 -30.42
C PHE A 835 1.09 5.77 -29.75
N TYR A 836 1.02 4.74 -28.92
CA TYR A 836 2.15 4.23 -28.17
C TYR A 836 3.33 3.89 -29.10
N SER A 837 4.52 4.36 -28.74
CA SER A 837 5.76 4.12 -29.50
C SER A 837 5.70 4.58 -30.97
N CYS A 838 4.88 5.60 -31.30
CA CYS A 838 4.87 6.23 -32.62
C CYS A 838 6.13 7.09 -32.86
N LYS A 839 7.28 6.44 -32.96
CA LYS A 839 8.62 7.06 -33.03
C LYS A 839 8.85 7.94 -34.26
N SER A 840 8.03 7.83 -35.31
CA SER A 840 8.12 8.69 -36.51
C SER A 840 7.27 9.96 -36.40
N LEU A 841 6.29 10.01 -35.49
CA LEU A 841 5.36 11.11 -35.36
C LEU A 841 6.07 12.35 -34.82
N GLN A 842 5.97 13.47 -35.53
CA GLN A 842 6.60 14.75 -35.19
C GLN A 842 5.58 15.83 -34.84
N ASN A 843 4.39 15.80 -35.47
CA ASN A 843 3.34 16.80 -35.27
C ASN A 843 1.97 16.13 -35.27
N VAL A 844 1.16 16.41 -34.25
CA VAL A 844 -0.22 15.95 -34.14
C VAL A 844 -1.16 17.13 -33.88
N VAL A 845 -2.24 17.19 -34.65
CA VAL A 845 -3.36 18.10 -34.40
C VAL A 845 -4.52 17.28 -33.83
N ILE A 846 -4.91 17.60 -32.60
CA ILE A 846 -6.04 16.97 -31.91
C ILE A 846 -7.29 17.84 -32.13
N PRO A 847 -8.40 17.30 -32.69
CA PRO A 847 -9.59 18.07 -33.00
C PRO A 847 -10.44 18.37 -31.76
N ASN A 848 -11.27 19.42 -31.83
CA ASN A 848 -12.16 19.88 -30.75
C ASN A 848 -13.25 18.85 -30.35
N SER A 849 -13.40 17.76 -31.10
CA SER A 849 -14.25 16.63 -30.72
C SER A 849 -13.68 15.85 -29.53
N VAL A 850 -12.36 15.83 -29.35
CA VAL A 850 -11.69 15.02 -28.32
C VAL A 850 -11.91 15.60 -26.93
N LYS A 851 -12.45 14.79 -26.02
CA LYS A 851 -12.69 15.12 -24.59
C LYS A 851 -11.62 14.59 -23.64
N THR A 852 -11.03 13.45 -23.99
CA THR A 852 -10.10 12.73 -23.11
C THR A 852 -8.88 12.23 -23.87
N ILE A 853 -7.70 12.42 -23.29
CA ILE A 853 -6.44 11.79 -23.72
C ILE A 853 -6.06 10.76 -22.65
N SER A 854 -6.32 9.48 -22.94
CA SER A 854 -6.21 8.39 -21.97
C SER A 854 -4.76 7.96 -21.68
N ASN A 855 -4.62 6.96 -20.79
CA ASN A 855 -3.32 6.54 -20.25
C ASN A 855 -2.35 6.13 -21.36
N SER A 856 -1.12 6.64 -21.27
CA SER A 856 -0.03 6.35 -22.21
C SER A 856 -0.37 6.59 -23.69
N ALA A 857 -1.38 7.40 -24.01
CA ALA A 857 -1.87 7.63 -25.37
C ALA A 857 -0.74 7.94 -26.38
N PHE A 858 0.22 8.78 -26.02
CA PHE A 858 1.40 9.17 -26.82
C PHE A 858 2.73 8.74 -26.16
N TYR A 859 2.71 7.75 -25.26
CA TYR A 859 3.92 7.28 -24.59
C TYR A 859 4.98 6.85 -25.61
N TRP A 860 6.26 7.20 -25.38
CA TRP A 860 7.38 6.91 -26.29
C TRP A 860 7.21 7.43 -27.73
N CYS A 861 6.39 8.46 -27.96
CA CYS A 861 6.43 9.25 -29.20
C CYS A 861 7.68 10.16 -29.23
N SER A 862 8.88 9.56 -29.23
CA SER A 862 10.15 10.27 -28.97
C SER A 862 10.49 11.37 -29.98
N SER A 863 9.92 11.34 -31.18
CA SER A 863 10.07 12.37 -32.21
C SER A 863 9.02 13.48 -32.17
N LEU A 864 7.99 13.38 -31.32
CA LEU A 864 6.88 14.34 -31.27
C LEU A 864 7.40 15.69 -30.78
N ARG A 865 7.28 16.72 -31.62
CA ARG A 865 7.79 18.09 -31.36
C ARG A 865 6.70 19.05 -30.92
N ASN A 866 5.53 18.94 -31.56
CA ASN A 866 4.40 19.84 -31.37
C ASN A 866 3.11 19.03 -31.22
N VAL A 867 2.36 19.34 -30.17
CA VAL A 867 0.98 18.91 -29.95
C VAL A 867 0.14 20.12 -29.58
N THR A 868 -0.99 20.28 -30.25
CA THR A 868 -2.01 21.26 -29.85
C THR A 868 -3.14 20.50 -29.17
N ILE A 869 -3.32 20.73 -27.87
CA ILE A 869 -4.42 20.14 -27.09
C ILE A 869 -5.60 21.12 -27.13
N PRO A 870 -6.78 20.72 -27.62
CA PRO A 870 -7.93 21.61 -27.77
C PRO A 870 -8.65 21.88 -26.43
N ASN A 871 -9.35 23.01 -26.33
CA ASN A 871 -10.19 23.42 -25.17
C ASN A 871 -11.37 22.48 -24.87
N SER A 872 -11.54 21.42 -25.65
CA SER A 872 -12.51 20.37 -25.37
C SER A 872 -11.98 19.31 -24.40
N VAL A 873 -10.67 19.23 -24.19
CA VAL A 873 -10.02 18.24 -23.32
C VAL A 873 -10.08 18.68 -21.87
N THR A 874 -10.65 17.84 -20.99
CA THR A 874 -10.76 18.14 -19.55
C THR A 874 -9.72 17.40 -18.71
N THR A 875 -9.14 16.32 -19.25
CA THR A 875 -8.21 15.46 -18.52
C THR A 875 -7.08 14.99 -19.42
N ILE A 876 -5.84 15.09 -18.92
CA ILE A 876 -4.65 14.47 -19.49
C ILE A 876 -4.24 13.35 -18.54
N SER A 877 -4.48 12.10 -18.92
CA SER A 877 -4.31 10.96 -18.02
C SER A 877 -2.85 10.54 -17.81
N ASP A 878 -2.63 9.49 -17.03
CA ASP A 878 -1.31 9.04 -16.60
C ASP A 878 -0.40 8.69 -17.77
N SER A 879 0.83 9.19 -17.72
CA SER A 879 1.86 8.98 -18.74
C SER A 879 1.46 9.32 -20.18
N ALA A 880 0.39 10.09 -20.39
CA ALA A 880 -0.19 10.36 -21.71
C ALA A 880 0.83 10.84 -22.75
N PHE A 881 1.80 11.68 -22.36
CA PHE A 881 2.89 12.17 -23.21
C PHE A 881 4.28 11.80 -22.67
N SER A 882 4.36 10.80 -21.77
CA SER A 882 5.64 10.42 -21.19
C SER A 882 6.63 9.96 -22.25
N SER A 883 7.88 10.39 -22.09
CA SER A 883 9.00 10.12 -22.99
C SER A 883 8.79 10.65 -24.42
N CYS A 884 7.99 11.71 -24.61
CA CYS A 884 8.00 12.53 -25.82
C CYS A 884 9.26 13.42 -25.85
N GLN A 885 10.42 12.81 -26.01
CA GLN A 885 11.73 13.43 -25.81
C GLN A 885 12.00 14.67 -26.68
N SER A 886 11.36 14.77 -27.85
CA SER A 886 11.51 15.92 -28.76
C SER A 886 10.48 17.04 -28.53
N LEU A 887 9.55 16.89 -27.58
CA LEU A 887 8.46 17.84 -27.37
C LEU A 887 9.04 19.15 -26.83
N GLN A 888 8.90 20.25 -27.56
CA GLN A 888 9.56 21.51 -27.21
C GLN A 888 8.70 22.45 -26.36
N SER A 889 7.40 22.44 -26.61
CA SER A 889 6.40 23.22 -25.87
C SER A 889 5.07 22.49 -25.87
N VAL A 890 4.29 22.71 -24.81
CA VAL A 890 2.89 22.26 -24.73
C VAL A 890 2.08 23.35 -24.03
N THR A 891 0.96 23.73 -24.66
CA THR A 891 -0.04 24.60 -24.05
C THR A 891 -1.15 23.70 -23.51
N ILE A 892 -1.34 23.70 -22.20
CA ILE A 892 -2.45 23.00 -21.55
C ILE A 892 -3.66 23.94 -21.61
N PRO A 893 -4.80 23.53 -22.18
CA PRO A 893 -5.96 24.41 -22.33
C PRO A 893 -6.71 24.63 -21.01
N ASP A 894 -7.39 25.78 -20.89
CA ASP A 894 -8.13 26.22 -19.69
C ASP A 894 -9.29 25.29 -19.29
N SER A 895 -9.61 24.30 -20.10
CA SER A 895 -10.59 23.26 -19.79
C SER A 895 -10.02 22.12 -18.96
N VAL A 896 -8.69 21.96 -18.89
CA VAL A 896 -8.06 20.84 -18.18
C VAL A 896 -8.10 21.09 -16.68
N THR A 897 -8.62 20.13 -15.93
CA THR A 897 -8.67 20.16 -14.46
C THR A 897 -7.64 19.25 -13.81
N THR A 898 -7.16 18.23 -14.52
CA THR A 898 -6.23 17.22 -13.97
C THR A 898 -5.14 16.86 -14.98
N ILE A 899 -3.89 16.89 -14.50
CA ILE A 899 -2.70 16.35 -15.17
C ILE A 899 -2.28 15.08 -14.41
N GLY A 900 -2.32 13.92 -15.06
CA GLY A 900 -2.05 12.62 -14.46
C GLY A 900 -0.59 12.38 -14.04
N LYS A 901 -0.37 11.27 -13.33
CA LYS A 901 0.96 10.82 -12.89
C LYS A 901 1.87 10.64 -14.09
N SER A 902 3.07 11.20 -14.02
CA SER A 902 4.08 11.11 -15.09
C SER A 902 3.61 11.57 -16.48
N ALA A 903 2.52 12.34 -16.59
CA ALA A 903 1.89 12.70 -17.87
C ALA A 903 2.87 13.26 -18.91
N PHE A 904 3.85 14.06 -18.50
CA PHE A 904 4.90 14.64 -19.33
C PHE A 904 6.32 14.23 -18.87
N SER A 905 6.44 13.13 -18.11
CA SER A 905 7.74 12.66 -17.63
C SER A 905 8.69 12.41 -18.80
N SER A 906 9.98 12.72 -18.63
CA SER A 906 11.03 12.50 -19.63
C SER A 906 10.79 13.21 -20.98
N CYS A 907 9.98 14.28 -21.01
CA CYS A 907 9.92 15.22 -22.13
C CYS A 907 11.17 16.12 -22.11
N SER A 908 12.34 15.54 -22.39
CA SER A 908 13.64 16.15 -22.13
C SER A 908 13.92 17.43 -22.92
N SER A 909 13.24 17.66 -24.05
CA SER A 909 13.33 18.91 -24.84
C SER A 909 12.30 19.97 -24.46
N LEU A 910 11.41 19.71 -23.50
CA LEU A 910 10.32 20.63 -23.14
C LEU A 910 10.92 21.88 -22.48
N GLN A 911 10.82 23.03 -23.13
CA GLN A 911 11.43 24.28 -22.66
C GLN A 911 10.48 25.13 -21.82
N SER A 912 9.18 25.05 -22.12
CA SER A 912 8.12 25.78 -21.42
C SER A 912 6.84 24.95 -21.38
N VAL A 913 6.08 25.13 -20.30
CA VAL A 913 4.72 24.63 -20.14
C VAL A 913 3.88 25.73 -19.51
N THR A 914 2.70 25.96 -20.08
CA THR A 914 1.68 26.83 -19.48
C THR A 914 0.62 25.96 -18.84
N ILE A 915 0.50 26.04 -17.50
CA ILE A 915 -0.49 25.30 -16.72
C ILE A 915 -1.58 26.29 -16.29
N PRO A 916 -2.83 26.14 -16.75
CA PRO A 916 -3.90 27.10 -16.47
C PRO A 916 -4.47 26.93 -15.05
N ASN A 917 -5.13 27.99 -14.55
CA ASN A 917 -5.75 28.03 -13.22
C ASN A 917 -6.95 27.08 -13.05
N SER A 918 -7.39 26.42 -14.12
CA SER A 918 -8.38 25.35 -14.06
C SER A 918 -7.80 24.05 -13.48
N VAL A 919 -6.47 23.84 -13.56
CA VAL A 919 -5.81 22.61 -13.12
C VAL A 919 -5.77 22.58 -11.60
N THR A 920 -6.56 21.72 -10.96
CA THR A 920 -6.57 21.55 -9.50
C THR A 920 -5.56 20.50 -9.04
N THR A 921 -5.21 19.56 -9.93
CA THR A 921 -4.35 18.41 -9.60
C THR A 921 -3.22 18.23 -10.61
N ILE A 922 -1.98 18.16 -10.11
CA ILE A 922 -0.78 17.75 -10.85
C ILE A 922 -0.27 16.45 -10.22
N GLY A 923 -0.34 15.35 -10.96
CA GLY A 923 0.07 14.04 -10.49
C GLY A 923 1.57 13.91 -10.20
N ASN A 924 1.92 12.95 -9.36
CA ASN A 924 3.32 12.66 -9.01
C ASN A 924 4.18 12.44 -10.27
N SER A 925 5.40 12.97 -10.24
CA SER A 925 6.36 12.87 -11.35
C SER A 925 5.87 13.44 -12.69
N ALA A 926 4.77 14.22 -12.75
CA ALA A 926 4.15 14.69 -13.99
C ALA A 926 5.13 15.34 -14.97
N PHE A 927 6.10 16.11 -14.48
CA PHE A 927 7.13 16.78 -15.28
C PHE A 927 8.55 16.31 -14.93
N SER A 928 8.69 15.16 -14.28
CA SER A 928 9.99 14.57 -13.95
C SER A 928 10.87 14.43 -15.20
N TRP A 929 12.17 14.68 -15.09
CA TRP A 929 13.15 14.58 -16.18
C TRP A 929 12.86 15.47 -17.40
N CYS A 930 12.06 16.55 -17.26
CA CYS A 930 11.95 17.61 -18.26
C CYS A 930 13.20 18.50 -18.24
N SER A 931 14.35 17.96 -18.63
CA SER A 931 15.66 18.56 -18.38
C SER A 931 15.91 19.91 -19.08
N SER A 932 15.12 20.29 -20.08
CA SER A 932 15.19 21.60 -20.76
C SER A 932 14.21 22.63 -20.21
N LEU A 933 13.33 22.28 -19.26
CA LEU A 933 12.28 23.17 -18.78
C LEU A 933 12.91 24.35 -18.04
N LEU A 934 12.65 25.58 -18.48
CA LEU A 934 13.32 26.78 -17.96
C LEU A 934 12.56 27.42 -16.80
N ASN A 935 11.24 27.54 -16.92
CA ASN A 935 10.37 28.19 -15.95
C ASN A 935 9.05 27.44 -15.84
N VAL A 936 8.45 27.45 -14.66
CA VAL A 936 7.10 26.95 -14.43
C VAL A 936 6.34 27.85 -13.47
N THR A 937 5.09 28.14 -13.78
CA THR A 937 4.14 28.80 -12.88
C THR A 937 3.14 27.77 -12.41
N ILE A 938 3.08 27.53 -11.10
CA ILE A 938 2.08 26.65 -10.51
C ILE A 938 0.77 27.45 -10.41
N PRO A 939 -0.37 26.89 -10.85
CA PRO A 939 -1.65 27.59 -10.83
C PRO A 939 -2.21 27.75 -9.40
N ASN A 940 -2.99 28.81 -9.18
CA ASN A 940 -3.57 29.18 -7.87
C ASN A 940 -4.62 28.18 -7.34
N SER A 941 -4.97 27.18 -8.13
CA SER A 941 -5.89 26.09 -7.83
C SER A 941 -5.19 24.86 -7.23
N VAL A 942 -3.85 24.79 -7.31
CA VAL A 942 -3.07 23.63 -6.81
C VAL A 942 -2.74 23.81 -5.34
N MET A 943 -3.08 22.80 -4.54
CA MET A 943 -2.77 22.75 -3.10
C MET A 943 -1.49 21.97 -2.78
N THR A 944 -1.07 21.05 -3.66
CA THR A 944 0.08 20.18 -3.41
C THR A 944 0.96 20.10 -4.65
N ILE A 945 2.25 20.36 -4.49
CA ILE A 945 3.27 19.99 -5.46
C ILE A 945 3.72 18.57 -5.08
N GLY A 946 3.26 17.56 -5.82
CA GLY A 946 3.43 16.15 -5.46
C GLY A 946 4.87 15.62 -5.52
N TYR A 947 5.03 14.36 -5.10
CA TYR A 947 6.32 13.64 -5.12
C TYR A 947 6.96 13.69 -6.51
N ASN A 948 8.24 14.05 -6.56
CA ASN A 948 9.06 14.06 -7.78
C ASN A 948 8.53 14.89 -8.96
N THR A 949 7.57 15.80 -8.73
CA THR A 949 6.84 16.51 -9.81
C THR A 949 7.76 17.14 -10.86
N PHE A 950 8.83 17.82 -10.43
CA PHE A 950 9.84 18.45 -11.29
C PHE A 950 11.25 17.89 -11.08
N THR A 951 11.38 16.66 -10.57
CA THR A 951 12.69 16.04 -10.32
C THR A 951 13.54 16.01 -11.59
N CYS A 952 14.84 16.28 -11.47
CA CYS A 952 15.79 16.32 -12.59
C CYS A 952 15.38 17.28 -13.74
N CYS A 953 14.61 18.34 -13.46
CA CYS A 953 14.43 19.47 -14.37
C CYS A 953 15.69 20.37 -14.35
N LYS A 954 16.79 19.84 -14.91
CA LYS A 954 18.16 20.39 -14.82
C LYS A 954 18.36 21.78 -15.43
N SER A 955 17.36 22.36 -16.09
CA SER A 955 17.40 23.74 -16.61
C SER A 955 16.41 24.67 -15.91
N LEU A 956 15.61 24.18 -14.96
CA LEU A 956 14.56 24.93 -14.30
C LEU A 956 15.19 25.96 -13.37
N GLN A 957 15.04 27.23 -13.71
CA GLN A 957 15.66 28.37 -13.01
C GLN A 957 14.68 29.11 -12.12
N ASN A 958 13.42 29.21 -12.52
CA ASN A 958 12.39 29.93 -11.79
C ASN A 958 11.13 29.09 -11.64
N VAL A 959 10.58 29.10 -10.43
CA VAL A 959 9.26 28.54 -10.12
C VAL A 959 8.45 29.59 -9.38
N THR A 960 7.21 29.82 -9.81
CA THR A 960 6.24 30.60 -9.06
C THR A 960 5.31 29.66 -8.30
N ILE A 961 5.38 29.70 -6.97
CA ILE A 961 4.54 28.90 -6.07
C ILE A 961 3.46 29.83 -5.49
N PRO A 962 2.17 29.57 -5.74
CA PRO A 962 1.07 30.42 -5.28
C PRO A 962 0.69 30.15 -3.82
N ASN A 963 -0.01 31.11 -3.20
CA ASN A 963 -0.53 31.03 -1.82
C ASN A 963 -1.63 29.97 -1.62
N SER A 964 -1.98 29.19 -2.64
CA SER A 964 -2.86 28.02 -2.50
C SER A 964 -2.10 26.77 -2.07
N VAL A 965 -0.78 26.72 -2.31
CA VAL A 965 0.04 25.53 -2.04
C VAL A 965 0.24 25.38 -0.54
N ILE A 966 -0.14 24.23 -0.01
CA ILE A 966 0.02 23.80 1.39
C ILE A 966 1.25 22.90 1.54
N THR A 967 1.51 22.04 0.55
CA THR A 967 2.57 21.01 0.63
C THR A 967 3.48 21.05 -0.59
N ILE A 968 4.79 21.09 -0.33
CA ILE A 968 5.85 20.79 -1.30
C ILE A 968 6.35 19.38 -0.99
N GLY A 969 6.05 18.40 -1.84
CA GLY A 969 6.35 16.98 -1.61
C GLY A 969 7.84 16.63 -1.73
N SER A 970 8.17 15.41 -1.30
CA SER A 970 9.55 14.90 -1.35
C SER A 970 10.10 14.89 -2.78
N GLU A 971 11.35 15.30 -2.93
CA GLU A 971 12.10 15.41 -4.20
C GLU A 971 11.40 16.26 -5.28
N ALA A 972 10.39 17.07 -4.93
CA ALA A 972 9.59 17.83 -5.89
C ALA A 972 10.41 18.65 -6.89
N PHE A 973 11.54 19.23 -6.44
CA PHE A 973 12.50 19.98 -7.25
C PHE A 973 13.93 19.42 -7.16
N TYR A 974 14.09 18.13 -6.86
CA TYR A 974 15.41 17.50 -6.79
C TYR A 974 16.21 17.72 -8.08
N CYS A 975 17.48 18.10 -7.95
CA CYS A 975 18.40 18.33 -9.08
C CYS A 975 17.91 19.40 -10.10
N CYS A 976 17.18 20.42 -9.64
CA CYS A 976 16.85 21.61 -10.43
C CYS A 976 17.97 22.67 -10.40
N LYS A 977 17.87 23.72 -11.22
CA LYS A 977 18.78 24.88 -11.22
C LYS A 977 18.11 26.16 -10.72
N LEU A 978 17.18 25.99 -9.77
CA LEU A 978 16.43 27.11 -9.20
C LEU A 978 17.39 28.14 -8.62
N GLN A 979 17.16 29.43 -8.88
CA GLN A 979 18.03 30.50 -8.38
C GLN A 979 17.47 31.12 -7.09
N ASN A 980 16.20 31.50 -7.08
CA ASN A 980 15.51 32.04 -5.92
C ASN A 980 14.15 31.40 -5.80
N VAL A 981 13.77 30.96 -4.60
CA VAL A 981 12.46 30.37 -4.33
C VAL A 981 11.83 31.08 -3.14
N THR A 982 10.69 31.72 -3.37
CA THR A 982 9.84 32.25 -2.30
C THR A 982 8.80 31.19 -1.96
N ILE A 983 8.85 30.68 -0.73
CA ILE A 983 7.83 29.75 -0.22
C ILE A 983 6.68 30.60 0.33
N PRO A 984 5.44 30.43 -0.18
CA PRO A 984 4.30 31.24 0.25
C PRO A 984 3.83 30.90 1.66
N ASN A 985 3.21 31.87 2.33
CA ASN A 985 2.73 31.78 3.73
C ASN A 985 1.61 30.74 3.96
N SER A 986 1.18 30.05 2.92
CA SER A 986 0.23 28.94 2.98
C SER A 986 0.91 27.59 3.20
N VAL A 987 2.20 27.47 2.87
CA VAL A 987 2.92 26.20 2.94
C VAL A 987 3.16 25.82 4.39
N THR A 988 2.75 24.61 4.76
CA THR A 988 2.97 24.01 6.07
C THR A 988 4.06 22.95 6.06
N THR A 989 4.26 22.30 4.90
CA THR A 989 5.19 21.16 4.76
C THR A 989 6.15 21.32 3.58
N ILE A 990 7.44 21.14 3.86
CA ILE A 990 8.50 20.94 2.87
C ILE A 990 9.01 19.50 3.02
N GLY A 991 8.82 18.64 2.02
CA GLY A 991 9.18 17.22 2.07
C GLY A 991 10.68 16.93 1.92
N ASP A 992 11.03 15.65 2.09
CA ASP A 992 12.42 15.18 2.06
C ASP A 992 13.09 15.49 0.73
N GLY A 993 14.27 16.09 0.77
CA GLY A 993 15.02 16.46 -0.43
C GLY A 993 14.28 17.34 -1.43
N ALA A 994 13.23 18.06 -1.02
CA ALA A 994 12.39 18.87 -1.91
C ALA A 994 13.21 19.78 -2.85
N PHE A 995 14.31 20.35 -2.37
CA PHE A 995 15.25 21.19 -3.14
C PHE A 995 16.67 20.62 -3.18
N GLN A 996 16.86 19.33 -2.88
CA GLN A 996 18.19 18.71 -2.85
C GLN A 996 18.86 18.77 -4.24
N MET A 997 20.18 18.97 -4.26
CA MET A 997 21.00 19.22 -5.45
C MET A 997 20.60 20.46 -6.28
N CYS A 998 19.83 21.40 -5.73
CA CYS A 998 19.62 22.71 -6.34
C CYS A 998 20.86 23.60 -6.22
N SER A 999 21.94 23.22 -6.88
CA SER A 999 23.27 23.86 -6.77
C SER A 999 23.32 25.35 -7.14
N SER A 1000 22.31 25.84 -7.88
CA SER A 1000 22.19 27.26 -8.26
C SER A 1000 21.34 28.09 -7.29
N LEU A 1001 20.75 27.47 -6.26
CA LEU A 1001 19.84 28.14 -5.32
C LEU A 1001 20.63 29.09 -4.43
N GLN A 1002 20.27 30.37 -4.51
CA GLN A 1002 20.93 31.48 -3.82
C GLN A 1002 20.14 31.92 -2.59
N SER A 1003 18.81 31.91 -2.65
CA SER A 1003 17.98 32.27 -1.51
C SER A 1003 16.69 31.48 -1.41
N VAL A 1004 16.29 31.18 -0.17
CA VAL A 1004 14.98 30.62 0.18
C VAL A 1004 14.46 31.35 1.41
N THR A 1005 13.23 31.83 1.33
CA THR A 1005 12.51 32.37 2.49
C THR A 1005 11.51 31.35 2.99
N ILE A 1006 11.63 30.95 4.26
CA ILE A 1006 10.73 30.02 4.94
C ILE A 1006 9.73 30.83 5.79
N PRO A 1007 8.41 30.74 5.50
CA PRO A 1007 7.39 31.50 6.22
C PRO A 1007 7.04 30.89 7.58
N ASP A 1008 6.32 31.67 8.40
CA ASP A 1008 5.90 31.27 9.76
C ASP A 1008 4.96 30.05 9.74
N SER A 1009 4.26 29.83 8.63
CA SER A 1009 3.33 28.72 8.43
C SER A 1009 4.00 27.35 8.34
N VAL A 1010 5.30 27.28 8.01
CA VAL A 1010 6.00 26.01 7.87
C VAL A 1010 6.19 25.38 9.24
N THR A 1011 5.52 24.26 9.47
CA THR A 1011 5.59 23.46 10.70
C THR A 1011 6.38 22.18 10.52
N THR A 1012 6.59 21.75 9.27
CA THR A 1012 7.31 20.52 8.93
C THR A 1012 8.32 20.77 7.82
N ILE A 1013 9.58 20.40 8.07
CA ILE A 1013 10.67 20.35 7.11
C ILE A 1013 11.26 18.95 7.18
N GLY A 1014 11.20 18.23 6.07
CA GLY A 1014 11.71 16.88 5.90
C GLY A 1014 13.24 16.82 5.92
N ILE A 1015 13.78 15.63 5.71
CA ILE A 1015 15.20 15.34 5.75
C ILE A 1015 15.91 15.97 4.53
N HIS A 1016 17.10 16.52 4.77
CA HIS A 1016 18.01 17.06 3.75
C HIS A 1016 17.35 17.97 2.66
N PRO A 1017 16.46 18.89 3.03
CA PRO A 1017 15.62 19.62 2.07
C PRO A 1017 16.45 20.46 1.10
N PHE A 1018 17.63 20.93 1.53
CA PHE A 1018 18.55 21.79 0.79
C PHE A 1018 19.94 21.17 0.61
N ALA A 1019 20.10 19.86 0.82
CA ALA A 1019 21.39 19.18 0.65
C ALA A 1019 21.98 19.43 -0.74
N GLY A 1020 23.30 19.72 -0.83
CA GLY A 1020 23.96 20.03 -2.10
C GLY A 1020 23.61 21.40 -2.71
N CYS A 1021 22.86 22.26 -2.00
CA CYS A 1021 22.62 23.65 -2.42
C CYS A 1021 23.81 24.52 -2.02
N SER A 1022 24.88 24.49 -2.83
CA SER A 1022 26.18 25.07 -2.44
C SER A 1022 26.19 26.58 -2.24
N ASN A 1023 25.18 27.35 -2.67
CA ASN A 1023 25.19 28.83 -2.63
C ASN A 1023 24.01 29.44 -1.85
N ILE A 1024 23.25 28.63 -1.11
CA ILE A 1024 21.98 29.05 -0.52
C ILE A 1024 22.16 29.97 0.70
N CYS A 1025 21.28 30.96 0.80
CA CYS A 1025 21.01 31.76 1.98
C CYS A 1025 19.55 31.49 2.41
N ILE A 1026 19.34 31.03 3.65
CA ILE A 1026 17.99 30.84 4.18
C ILE A 1026 17.60 32.08 4.98
N SER A 1027 16.42 32.62 4.73
CA SER A 1027 15.77 33.58 5.62
C SER A 1027 14.53 32.95 6.25
N LEU A 1028 14.30 33.26 7.52
CA LEU A 1028 13.14 32.79 8.28
C LEU A 1028 12.24 33.98 8.58
N SER A 1029 10.92 33.76 8.51
CA SER A 1029 9.97 34.76 8.96
C SER A 1029 9.98 34.90 10.50
N PRO A 1030 9.55 36.06 11.06
CA PRO A 1030 9.81 36.41 12.46
C PRO A 1030 9.25 35.45 13.51
N LYS A 1031 8.21 34.67 13.19
CA LYS A 1031 7.55 33.72 14.10
C LYS A 1031 7.76 32.27 13.67
N SER A 1032 8.77 31.99 12.83
CA SER A 1032 9.09 30.65 12.38
C SER A 1032 9.34 29.72 13.58
N SER A 1033 8.82 28.50 13.50
CA SER A 1033 9.09 27.42 14.46
C SER A 1033 10.55 26.96 14.42
N TYR A 1034 11.25 27.28 13.32
CA TYR A 1034 12.66 27.01 13.09
C TYR A 1034 13.53 28.21 13.44
N LYS A 1035 14.82 27.95 13.66
CA LYS A 1035 15.82 28.98 13.96
C LYS A 1035 17.01 28.83 13.05
N LEU A 1036 17.55 29.97 12.61
CA LEU A 1036 18.82 30.01 11.89
C LEU A 1036 19.90 30.50 12.84
N VAL A 1037 20.52 29.56 13.55
CA VAL A 1037 21.55 29.87 14.54
C VAL A 1037 22.85 30.21 13.83
N SER A 1038 23.52 31.28 14.26
CA SER A 1038 24.78 31.78 13.67
C SER A 1038 24.72 31.96 12.13
N ASN A 1039 23.53 32.26 11.61
CA ASN A 1039 23.21 32.44 10.19
C ASN A 1039 23.43 31.22 9.27
N ASN A 1040 23.80 30.05 9.80
CA ASN A 1040 24.19 28.89 8.97
C ASN A 1040 23.63 27.54 9.44
N PHE A 1041 23.05 27.48 10.64
CA PHE A 1041 22.55 26.25 11.24
C PHE A 1041 21.03 26.33 11.35
N LEU A 1042 20.32 25.64 10.48
CA LEU A 1042 18.86 25.55 10.52
C LEU A 1042 18.46 24.49 11.54
N THR A 1043 17.82 24.91 12.63
CA THR A 1043 17.41 24.02 13.74
C THR A 1043 15.93 24.13 14.03
N ASP A 1044 15.34 23.09 14.60
CA ASP A 1044 14.00 23.16 15.19
C ASP A 1044 14.03 23.76 16.61
N SER A 1045 12.87 23.77 17.28
CA SER A 1045 12.73 24.24 18.66
C SER A 1045 13.35 23.31 19.73
N ASN A 1046 13.62 22.05 19.39
CA ASN A 1046 14.12 21.01 20.29
C ASN A 1046 15.65 20.85 20.24
N GLY A 1047 16.32 21.56 19.33
CA GLY A 1047 17.76 21.50 19.13
C GLY A 1047 18.20 20.47 18.08
N LEU A 1048 17.27 19.96 17.26
CA LEU A 1048 17.60 19.16 16.07
C LEU A 1048 18.20 20.08 15.01
N LEU A 1049 19.43 19.79 14.57
CA LEU A 1049 20.03 20.41 13.40
C LEU A 1049 19.55 19.72 12.14
N ILE A 1050 18.74 20.42 11.34
CA ILE A 1050 18.10 19.93 10.12
C ILE A 1050 19.03 20.08 8.92
N ALA A 1051 19.71 21.23 8.83
CA ALA A 1051 20.64 21.51 7.73
C ALA A 1051 21.69 22.55 8.14
N TYR A 1052 22.90 22.34 7.66
CA TYR A 1052 23.96 23.33 7.64
C TYR A 1052 24.11 23.90 6.21
N ILE A 1053 24.00 25.21 6.09
CA ILE A 1053 24.04 25.93 4.80
C ILE A 1053 25.31 26.78 4.62
N GLY A 1054 26.24 26.72 5.57
CA GLY A 1054 27.45 27.54 5.53
C GLY A 1054 28.54 26.99 4.62
N LYS A 1055 29.52 27.84 4.30
CA LYS A 1055 30.69 27.50 3.44
C LYS A 1055 32.03 27.50 4.19
N SER A 1056 31.98 27.69 5.50
CA SER A 1056 33.19 27.84 6.30
C SER A 1056 34.01 26.56 6.32
N LYS A 1057 35.32 26.66 6.08
CA LYS A 1057 36.26 25.53 6.22
C LYS A 1057 36.39 25.06 7.66
N LYS A 1058 36.13 25.96 8.62
CA LYS A 1058 36.13 25.68 10.05
C LYS A 1058 34.84 26.18 10.68
N ILE A 1059 34.17 25.32 11.45
CA ILE A 1059 32.93 25.68 12.15
C ILE A 1059 32.96 25.25 13.62
N ILE A 1060 32.12 25.90 14.41
CA ILE A 1060 31.73 25.47 15.75
C ILE A 1060 30.22 25.28 15.69
N ILE A 1061 29.74 24.08 15.98
CA ILE A 1061 28.31 23.81 16.06
C ILE A 1061 27.76 24.53 17.31
N PRO A 1062 26.65 25.27 17.22
CA PRO A 1062 26.12 26.03 18.36
C PRO A 1062 25.70 25.13 19.54
N ASP A 1063 25.88 25.62 20.78
CA ASP A 1063 25.49 24.91 22.00
C ASP A 1063 23.96 24.67 22.14
N SER A 1064 23.15 25.32 21.30
CA SER A 1064 21.71 25.06 21.22
C SER A 1064 21.36 23.76 20.48
N VAL A 1065 22.33 23.13 19.79
CA VAL A 1065 22.13 21.87 19.07
C VAL A 1065 22.29 20.70 20.03
N THR A 1066 21.28 19.84 20.08
CA THR A 1066 21.22 18.62 20.90
C THR A 1066 21.35 17.35 20.07
N THR A 1067 20.90 17.41 18.82
CA THR A 1067 20.98 16.30 17.85
C THR A 1067 21.48 16.82 16.51
N ILE A 1068 22.50 16.17 15.95
CA ILE A 1068 22.90 16.40 14.56
C ILE A 1068 22.08 15.46 13.69
N GLY A 1069 21.04 16.02 13.05
CA GLY A 1069 20.05 15.24 12.32
C GLY A 1069 20.57 14.62 11.02
N ASP A 1070 19.73 13.77 10.44
CA ASP A 1070 20.01 13.04 9.22
C ASP A 1070 20.51 13.97 8.11
N HIS A 1071 21.69 13.66 7.56
CA HIS A 1071 22.30 14.39 6.45
C HIS A 1071 22.46 15.91 6.68
N ALA A 1072 22.49 16.38 7.94
CA ALA A 1072 22.56 17.80 8.26
C ALA A 1072 23.75 18.52 7.58
N PHE A 1073 24.88 17.84 7.39
CA PHE A 1073 26.09 18.33 6.70
C PHE A 1073 26.37 17.56 5.40
N TYR A 1074 25.40 16.87 4.82
CA TYR A 1074 25.63 16.07 3.62
C TYR A 1074 26.24 16.88 2.48
N LYS A 1075 27.34 16.37 1.89
CA LYS A 1075 28.13 17.04 0.86
C LYS A 1075 28.65 18.44 1.22
N CYS A 1076 29.00 18.67 2.49
CA CYS A 1076 29.76 19.85 2.88
C CYS A 1076 31.25 19.73 2.47
N GLU A 1077 31.51 19.68 1.16
CA GLU A 1077 32.83 19.41 0.57
C GLU A 1077 33.91 20.43 0.94
N SER A 1078 33.54 21.64 1.41
CA SER A 1078 34.50 22.65 1.86
C SER A 1078 34.90 22.53 3.34
N LEU A 1079 34.15 21.77 4.13
CA LEU A 1079 34.34 21.68 5.58
C LEU A 1079 35.59 20.86 5.91
N GLN A 1080 36.57 21.47 6.57
CA GLN A 1080 37.85 20.83 6.94
C GLN A 1080 37.94 20.48 8.42
N ASN A 1081 37.37 21.33 9.28
CA ASN A 1081 37.42 21.18 10.73
C ASN A 1081 36.10 21.59 11.36
N LEU A 1082 35.64 20.85 12.36
CA LEU A 1082 34.46 21.22 13.13
C LEU A 1082 34.64 20.95 14.61
N THR A 1083 33.97 21.73 15.44
CA THR A 1083 33.84 21.49 16.89
C THR A 1083 32.40 21.13 17.21
N ILE A 1084 32.20 19.94 17.79
CA ILE A 1084 30.91 19.47 18.29
C ILE A 1084 30.82 19.85 19.78
N PRO A 1085 29.80 20.62 20.22
CA PRO A 1085 29.66 21.00 21.62
C PRO A 1085 29.15 19.86 22.48
N ASN A 1086 29.34 19.96 23.80
CA ASN A 1086 28.87 18.98 24.78
C ASN A 1086 27.32 18.96 24.94
N SER A 1087 26.60 19.83 24.24
CA SER A 1087 25.13 19.79 24.17
C SER A 1087 24.65 18.67 23.24
N VAL A 1088 25.47 18.23 22.27
CA VAL A 1088 25.09 17.20 21.30
C VAL A 1088 25.15 15.82 21.94
N THR A 1089 24.04 15.09 21.91
CA THR A 1089 23.92 13.74 22.48
C THR A 1089 23.88 12.64 21.41
N THR A 1090 23.49 12.99 20.19
CA THR A 1090 23.30 12.05 19.08
C THR A 1090 23.77 12.65 17.75
N ILE A 1091 24.42 11.81 16.93
CA ILE A 1091 24.78 12.09 15.54
C ILE A 1091 24.06 11.06 14.67
N ASP A 1092 23.12 11.50 13.83
CA ASP A 1092 22.20 10.59 13.14
C ASP A 1092 22.73 10.13 11.76
N TYR A 1093 21.85 9.54 10.92
CA TYR A 1093 22.22 8.86 9.68
C TYR A 1093 22.80 9.83 8.65
N GLY A 1094 23.97 9.50 8.11
CA GLY A 1094 24.59 10.31 7.05
C GLY A 1094 24.90 11.76 7.45
N ALA A 1095 24.88 12.09 8.75
CA ALA A 1095 24.98 13.45 9.27
C ALA A 1095 26.10 14.30 8.64
N PHE A 1096 27.25 13.70 8.35
CA PHE A 1096 28.41 14.28 7.66
C PHE A 1096 28.82 13.47 6.41
N GLU A 1097 27.92 12.69 5.82
CA GLU A 1097 28.25 11.91 4.62
C GLU A 1097 28.74 12.82 3.49
N ASP A 1098 29.82 12.40 2.83
CA ASP A 1098 30.47 13.08 1.71
C ASP A 1098 30.98 14.50 2.06
N CYS A 1099 31.32 14.74 3.34
CA CYS A 1099 32.16 15.87 3.75
C CYS A 1099 33.63 15.61 3.36
N SER A 1100 33.88 15.57 2.06
CA SER A 1100 35.11 15.01 1.48
C SER A 1100 36.42 15.68 1.94
N ALA A 1101 36.38 16.94 2.40
CA ALA A 1101 37.54 17.68 2.91
C ALA A 1101 37.74 17.64 4.44
N LEU A 1102 36.85 16.99 5.19
CA LEU A 1102 36.88 16.95 6.66
C LEU A 1102 38.08 16.14 7.15
N GLN A 1103 38.92 16.72 8.03
CA GLN A 1103 40.23 16.15 8.36
C GLN A 1103 40.31 15.51 9.75
N ASN A 1104 39.80 16.18 10.77
CA ASN A 1104 39.89 15.73 12.16
C ASN A 1104 38.57 15.97 12.87
N VAL A 1105 38.10 14.98 13.63
CA VAL A 1105 36.85 15.06 14.38
C VAL A 1105 37.08 14.62 15.82
N VAL A 1106 36.56 15.37 16.77
CA VAL A 1106 36.51 15.00 18.19
C VAL A 1106 35.05 14.86 18.59
N ILE A 1107 34.66 13.65 18.98
CA ILE A 1107 33.32 13.35 19.49
C ILE A 1107 33.30 13.65 21.00
N PRO A 1108 32.39 14.51 21.49
CA PRO A 1108 32.34 14.87 22.91
C PRO A 1108 31.73 13.77 23.79
N ASN A 1109 32.03 13.80 25.09
CA ASN A 1109 31.54 12.84 26.09
C ASN A 1109 30.02 12.87 26.33
N SER A 1110 29.30 13.79 25.70
CA SER A 1110 27.85 13.83 25.69
C SER A 1110 27.25 12.90 24.64
N VAL A 1111 28.00 12.55 23.58
CA VAL A 1111 27.49 11.72 22.49
C VAL A 1111 27.45 10.25 22.91
N THR A 1112 26.32 9.60 22.70
CA THR A 1112 26.13 8.18 23.05
C THR A 1112 26.07 7.27 21.82
N THR A 1113 25.73 7.83 20.66
CA THR A 1113 25.51 7.09 19.41
C THR A 1113 26.05 7.87 18.22
N ILE A 1114 26.78 7.16 17.35
CA ILE A 1114 27.17 7.62 16.01
C ILE A 1114 26.36 6.81 15.00
N GLY A 1115 25.54 7.48 14.20
CA GLY A 1115 24.62 6.88 13.23
C GLY A 1115 25.29 6.14 12.08
N ALA A 1116 24.50 5.36 11.34
CA ALA A 1116 24.98 4.70 10.13
C ALA A 1116 25.33 5.74 9.05
N CYS A 1117 26.36 5.47 8.25
CA CYS A 1117 26.92 6.40 7.27
C CYS A 1117 27.32 7.80 7.80
N ALA A 1118 27.32 8.04 9.13
CA ALA A 1118 27.42 9.38 9.71
C ALA A 1118 28.61 10.21 9.21
N PHE A 1119 29.74 9.60 8.87
CA PHE A 1119 30.93 10.21 8.28
C PHE A 1119 31.38 9.45 7.01
N SER A 1120 30.48 8.74 6.33
CA SER A 1120 30.80 8.00 5.10
C SER A 1120 31.36 8.96 4.04
N LYS A 1121 32.29 8.48 3.21
CA LYS A 1121 32.95 9.25 2.12
C LYS A 1121 33.66 10.52 2.59
N CYS A 1122 33.96 10.69 3.88
CA CYS A 1122 34.85 11.75 4.38
C CYS A 1122 36.31 11.43 4.01
N SER A 1123 36.64 11.52 2.72
CA SER A 1123 37.87 10.95 2.15
C SER A 1123 39.17 11.54 2.72
N ALA A 1124 39.14 12.78 3.23
CA ALA A 1124 40.26 13.46 3.86
C ALA A 1124 40.38 13.23 5.38
N LEU A 1125 39.49 12.47 6.01
CA LEU A 1125 39.45 12.26 7.46
C LEU A 1125 40.66 11.43 7.89
N ARG A 1126 41.58 12.03 8.65
CA ARG A 1126 42.84 11.42 9.09
C ARG A 1126 42.77 10.90 10.52
N SER A 1127 42.00 11.56 11.38
CA SER A 1127 41.90 11.23 12.79
C SER A 1127 40.49 11.46 13.31
N ILE A 1128 40.01 10.53 14.13
CA ILE A 1128 38.81 10.69 14.92
C ILE A 1128 39.06 10.26 16.36
N THR A 1129 38.66 11.12 17.31
CA THR A 1129 38.64 10.80 18.73
C THR A 1129 37.21 10.46 19.14
N ILE A 1130 37.00 9.23 19.61
CA ILE A 1130 35.69 8.74 20.05
C ILE A 1130 35.63 8.78 21.57
N ALA A 1131 34.63 9.46 22.12
CA ALA A 1131 34.44 9.60 23.56
C ALA A 1131 34.03 8.28 24.24
N ASP A 1132 34.41 8.13 25.52
CA ASP A 1132 34.09 6.95 26.34
C ASP A 1132 32.58 6.78 26.58
N SER A 1133 31.77 7.81 26.34
CA SER A 1133 30.31 7.75 26.42
C SER A 1133 29.65 7.02 25.25
N VAL A 1134 30.35 6.88 24.12
CA VAL A 1134 29.78 6.28 22.90
C VAL A 1134 29.60 4.77 23.12
N THR A 1135 28.36 4.30 22.95
CA THR A 1135 28.03 2.88 23.10
C THR A 1135 27.80 2.18 21.76
N THR A 1136 27.49 2.95 20.72
CA THR A 1136 27.08 2.43 19.41
C THR A 1136 27.73 3.24 18.27
N ILE A 1137 28.35 2.54 17.33
CA ILE A 1137 28.78 3.05 16.02
C ILE A 1137 27.97 2.32 14.96
N GLY A 1138 27.24 3.05 14.11
CA GLY A 1138 26.36 2.48 13.07
C GLY A 1138 27.10 1.88 11.88
N ASP A 1139 26.37 1.16 11.03
CA ASP A 1139 26.91 0.54 9.83
C ASP A 1139 27.48 1.61 8.88
N TYR A 1140 28.60 1.34 8.23
CA TYR A 1140 29.21 2.26 7.24
C TYR A 1140 29.58 3.65 7.79
N ALA A 1141 29.58 3.85 9.12
CA ALA A 1141 29.74 5.15 9.77
C ALA A 1141 30.97 5.93 9.27
N PHE A 1142 32.09 5.28 8.98
CA PHE A 1142 33.31 5.86 8.43
C PHE A 1142 33.73 5.17 7.11
N SER A 1143 32.79 4.52 6.42
CA SER A 1143 33.06 3.88 5.13
C SER A 1143 33.62 4.89 4.13
N ASP A 1144 34.52 4.46 3.23
CA ASP A 1144 35.19 5.32 2.24
C ASP A 1144 35.97 6.53 2.82
N CYS A 1145 36.30 6.53 4.12
CA CYS A 1145 37.26 7.45 4.74
C CYS A 1145 38.71 7.07 4.40
N LYS A 1146 39.11 7.25 3.15
CA LYS A 1146 40.38 6.75 2.57
C LYS A 1146 41.65 7.20 3.29
N SER A 1147 41.63 8.33 4.00
CA SER A 1147 42.78 8.87 4.73
C SER A 1147 42.90 8.40 6.18
N LEU A 1148 41.90 7.67 6.69
CA LEU A 1148 41.86 7.21 8.07
C LEU A 1148 42.75 5.97 8.19
N GLN A 1149 43.77 6.02 9.05
CA GLN A 1149 44.75 4.92 9.17
C GLN A 1149 44.57 4.11 10.44
N SER A 1150 44.20 4.76 11.54
CA SER A 1150 43.94 4.11 12.82
C SER A 1150 42.82 4.81 13.59
N VAL A 1151 42.14 4.07 14.45
CA VAL A 1151 41.09 4.59 15.34
C VAL A 1151 41.21 3.93 16.71
N ASN A 1152 41.18 4.76 17.75
CA ASN A 1152 41.10 4.30 19.12
C ASN A 1152 39.63 4.18 19.53
N ILE A 1153 39.22 3.00 19.99
CA ILE A 1153 37.83 2.68 20.34
C ILE A 1153 37.75 2.39 21.84
N PRO A 1154 36.94 3.13 22.62
CA PRO A 1154 36.79 2.87 24.04
C PRO A 1154 36.08 1.54 24.33
N LYS A 1155 36.39 0.93 25.49
CA LYS A 1155 35.70 -0.29 25.99
C LYS A 1155 34.19 -0.18 26.11
N SER A 1156 33.66 1.03 26.28
CA SER A 1156 32.22 1.31 26.42
C SER A 1156 31.40 0.97 25.17
N ILE A 1157 32.04 0.85 24.01
CA ILE A 1157 31.36 0.49 22.77
C ILE A 1157 30.88 -0.95 22.83
N LYS A 1158 29.55 -1.09 22.76
CA LYS A 1158 28.81 -2.36 22.77
C LYS A 1158 28.53 -2.87 21.37
N HIS A 1159 28.36 -1.97 20.40
CA HIS A 1159 28.05 -2.31 19.02
C HIS A 1159 28.86 -1.48 18.04
N ILE A 1160 29.52 -2.15 17.10
CA ILE A 1160 30.15 -1.56 15.91
C ILE A 1160 29.46 -2.18 14.71
N GLY A 1161 28.84 -1.35 13.88
CA GLY A 1161 28.09 -1.78 12.71
C GLY A 1161 28.97 -2.34 11.59
N GLU A 1162 28.32 -3.00 10.63
CA GLU A 1162 28.98 -3.61 9.48
C GLU A 1162 29.70 -2.57 8.63
N ARG A 1163 30.95 -2.85 8.22
CA ARG A 1163 31.81 -1.93 7.45
C ARG A 1163 31.89 -0.51 8.03
N ALA A 1164 31.73 -0.37 9.37
CA ALA A 1164 31.80 0.92 10.05
C ALA A 1164 33.12 1.66 9.79
N PHE A 1165 34.21 0.95 9.52
CA PHE A 1165 35.51 1.52 9.12
C PHE A 1165 35.96 0.92 7.78
N PRO A 1166 36.78 1.63 6.99
CA PRO A 1166 37.36 1.11 5.76
C PRO A 1166 38.27 -0.09 5.99
N ASP A 1167 38.42 -0.94 4.98
CA ASP A 1167 39.38 -2.06 5.03
C ASP A 1167 40.82 -1.53 5.19
N GLY A 1168 41.57 -2.10 6.15
CA GLY A 1168 42.97 -1.73 6.41
C GLY A 1168 43.17 -0.68 7.52
N VAL A 1169 42.12 -0.14 8.13
CA VAL A 1169 42.23 0.75 9.30
C VAL A 1169 42.59 -0.05 10.55
N LEU A 1170 43.64 0.37 11.27
CA LEU A 1170 44.03 -0.23 12.54
C LEU A 1170 43.09 0.21 13.67
N ILE A 1171 42.31 -0.73 14.20
CA ILE A 1171 41.43 -0.49 15.35
C ILE A 1171 42.15 -0.88 16.64
N VAL A 1172 42.37 0.09 17.54
CA VAL A 1172 42.99 -0.12 18.84
C VAL A 1172 41.95 0.08 19.94
N ARG A 1173 41.67 -0.96 20.71
CA ARG A 1173 40.69 -0.89 21.81
C ARG A 1173 41.39 -0.56 23.12
N TYR A 1174 40.90 0.43 23.87
CA TYR A 1174 41.48 0.84 25.17
C TYR A 1174 40.49 0.79 26.33
#